data_AF-A0A4Q6FVE2-F1
#
_entry.id   AF-A0A4Q6FVE2-F1
#
_cell.length_a   1.000
_cell.length_b   1.000
_cell.length_c   1.000
_cell.angle_alpha   90.00
_cell.angle_beta   90.00
_cell.angle_gamma   90.00
#
_symmetry.space_group_name_H-M   'P 1'
#
loop_
_entity.id
_entity.type
_entity.pdbx_description
1 polymer ?
#
loop_
_entity_poly.entity_id
_entity_poly.type
_entity_poly.pdbx_seq_one_letter_code
_entity_poly.pdbx_strand_id
1 'polypeptide(L)'
;MIVPVTSSLLSLSLLMACGETVPFKALPTKDQVGQPTADATADITKSFSSGKTIPVDLTISSGFENITQGFTLQQDPRQQEQYNQVERIIYTDNYTQGHKGISATQSFSVAEAGIFDLLLVIDNSSSMGPYQSRLSKTLPDILRHVQNTNWRIAVVSSSSSCLRKTDAGLSYISRKDFDRDSVQADADFQKLIKVGETGNPVERGILMATQAMQETGCDAGNVAWLRPDSQRAVLLLTDENNCGSAPNEGCAGLPYEKAEYFFERVGKNVTFNAMLLTQEPPSPSSDPNDPNHDCENSGGYGEAPNPAEYVRLVTETGGRFADLCRSNYSTVLNQISEDVGKKINAQFELQFPAELSSLDLKIDGKKVNAYNVNGRILSILEPVTERSGTLEVKYKHSPVAMTKSFAPTHALDGKTIEVFVNGTALAAKDYSYNESTAKVELRDLPGELAAVKVRYRAGTDLPKIFSYVSDYYLETLEVTVAGEKVKDFTVDRATRKVSLASAPRDGQQVVVSYELPGDRKTDYPVLGVLLDEVEAFQMVDAESGEVLPSVLDGGLIKVDPLYVRGGRKVLGKYNIAHEFIGKQFVLETPVLPFLDSLKIEAAGDTTLCGQDLLVRAGKISFSCRDEDFADIRVSYAYAEDYKNSFDVSVNFSGPKTYRVFINGAETSAFHIVEENVVILKKDLPPESEVKVIVHPDVI
;
A
#
# COMPACT_ATOMS: atom_id res chain seq x y z
N MET A 1 20.59 47.52 25.72
CA MET A 1 20.03 48.56 24.83
C MET A 1 19.77 47.88 23.49
N ILE A 2 18.49 47.66 23.19
CA ILE A 2 17.86 47.27 21.90
C ILE A 2 18.51 46.14 21.09
N VAL A 3 17.86 44.97 21.13
CA VAL A 3 18.03 43.83 20.21
C VAL A 3 17.03 43.99 19.06
N PRO A 4 17.40 43.80 17.77
CA PRO A 4 16.43 43.74 16.69
C PRO A 4 15.94 42.30 16.46
N VAL A 5 14.62 42.16 16.36
CA VAL A 5 13.93 40.92 15.96
C VAL A 5 13.82 40.91 14.45
N THR A 6 14.41 39.91 13.79
CA THR A 6 14.22 39.64 12.35
C THR A 6 13.10 38.61 12.18
N SER A 7 11.95 39.04 11.66
CA SER A 7 10.89 38.16 11.17
C SER A 7 11.19 37.73 9.73
N SER A 8 11.44 36.44 9.53
CA SER A 8 11.49 35.81 8.20
C SER A 8 10.09 35.35 7.79
N LEU A 9 9.52 36.00 6.77
CA LEU A 9 8.32 35.53 6.06
C LEU A 9 8.71 34.41 5.10
N LEU A 10 8.28 33.17 5.37
CA LEU A 10 8.28 32.09 4.38
C LEU A 10 7.08 32.28 3.44
N SER A 11 7.36 32.59 2.18
CA SER A 11 6.40 32.52 1.08
C SER A 11 6.17 31.05 0.70
N LEU A 12 4.96 30.55 0.93
CA LEU A 12 4.52 29.23 0.49
C LEU A 12 3.91 29.36 -0.91
N SER A 13 4.68 29.03 -1.95
CA SER A 13 4.20 28.94 -3.33
C SER A 13 3.52 27.59 -3.57
N LEU A 14 2.18 27.60 -3.71
CA LEU A 14 1.40 26.46 -4.19
C LEU A 14 1.56 26.33 -5.71
N LEU A 15 2.22 25.26 -6.17
CA LEU A 15 2.11 24.76 -7.54
C LEU A 15 0.95 23.76 -7.60
N MET A 16 -0.15 24.15 -8.27
CA MET A 16 -1.19 23.20 -8.66
C MET A 16 -0.72 22.44 -9.91
N ALA A 17 -0.25 21.21 -9.71
CA ALA A 17 -0.06 20.25 -10.79
C ALA A 17 -1.35 19.43 -10.95
N CYS A 18 -1.97 19.47 -12.13
CA CYS A 18 -3.03 18.55 -12.54
C CYS A 18 -2.43 17.15 -12.71
N GLY A 19 -2.40 16.37 -11.62
CA GLY A 19 -2.09 14.94 -11.66
C GLY A 19 -3.38 14.13 -11.75
N GLU A 20 -3.40 13.14 -12.65
CA GLU A 20 -4.42 12.09 -12.65
C GLU A 20 -4.54 11.50 -11.23
N THR A 21 -5.70 11.69 -10.62
CA THR A 21 -6.00 11.17 -9.28
C THR A 21 -6.20 9.66 -9.39
N VAL A 22 -5.11 8.90 -9.29
CA VAL A 22 -5.19 7.46 -9.01
C VAL A 22 -5.77 7.33 -7.59
N PRO A 23 -6.94 6.70 -7.40
CA PRO A 23 -7.73 6.84 -6.16
C PRO A 23 -7.14 6.18 -4.92
N PHE A 24 -5.97 5.53 -4.99
CA PHE A 24 -5.40 4.80 -3.86
C PHE A 24 -3.88 4.97 -3.78
N LYS A 25 -3.40 5.51 -2.66
CA LYS A 25 -1.99 5.56 -2.31
C LYS A 25 -1.78 4.80 -1.00
N ALA A 26 -1.15 3.63 -1.09
CA ALA A 26 -0.76 2.85 0.08
C ALA A 26 0.32 3.62 0.88
N LEU A 27 0.21 3.59 2.21
CA LEU A 27 1.20 4.18 3.11
C LEU A 27 2.30 3.15 3.42
N PRO A 28 3.59 3.53 3.45
CA PRO A 28 4.69 2.61 3.74
C PRO A 28 4.80 2.28 5.23
N THR A 29 5.02 1.01 5.56
CA THR A 29 5.36 0.52 6.90
C THR A 29 6.88 0.50 7.12
N LYS A 30 7.31 0.91 8.32
CA LYS A 30 8.72 1.06 8.71
C LYS A 30 9.15 0.03 9.77
N ASP A 31 10.42 -0.38 9.61
CA ASP A 31 11.43 -0.79 10.60
C ASP A 31 11.42 -2.23 11.19
N GLN A 32 12.43 -3.01 10.78
CA GLN A 32 13.10 -4.02 11.61
C GLN A 32 14.49 -3.49 12.02
N VAL A 33 14.73 -3.41 13.33
CA VAL A 33 16.03 -3.22 14.01
C VAL A 33 16.26 -4.56 14.72
N GLY A 34 17.38 -5.29 14.65
CA GLY A 34 18.80 -4.97 14.60
C GLY A 34 19.44 -5.91 15.64
N GLN A 35 20.16 -6.95 15.21
CA GLN A 35 20.77 -7.94 16.11
C GLN A 35 22.14 -7.46 16.62
N PRO A 36 22.49 -7.72 17.90
CA PRO A 36 23.79 -7.39 18.46
C PRO A 36 24.83 -8.50 18.16
N THR A 37 26.04 -8.07 17.83
CA THR A 37 27.25 -8.90 17.73
C THR A 37 28.14 -8.70 18.97
N ALA A 38 28.54 -9.79 19.61
CA ALA A 38 29.74 -9.88 20.44
C ALA A 38 30.14 -11.35 20.55
N ASP A 39 31.26 -11.73 19.91
CA ASP A 39 31.86 -13.06 19.95
C ASP A 39 32.38 -13.37 21.36
N ALA A 40 31.59 -14.12 22.13
CA ALA A 40 32.12 -15.00 23.15
C ALA A 40 32.27 -16.38 22.50
N THR A 41 33.49 -16.90 22.38
CA THR A 41 33.70 -18.30 21.98
C THR A 41 33.09 -19.19 23.05
N ALA A 42 31.92 -19.75 22.75
CA ALA A 42 31.14 -20.55 23.68
C ALA A 42 31.89 -21.82 24.12
N ASP A 43 31.68 -22.22 25.36
CA ASP A 43 32.11 -23.52 25.89
C ASP A 43 31.67 -24.66 24.97
N ILE A 44 32.60 -25.55 24.62
CA ILE A 44 32.26 -26.74 23.86
C ILE A 44 31.90 -27.84 24.85
N THR A 45 30.64 -28.24 24.83
CA THR A 45 30.14 -29.36 25.64
C THR A 45 30.04 -30.61 24.77
N LYS A 46 30.68 -31.69 25.20
CA LYS A 46 30.49 -33.04 24.64
C LYS A 46 29.90 -33.95 25.71
N SER A 47 28.90 -34.74 25.34
CA SER A 47 28.33 -35.78 26.19
C SER A 47 28.60 -37.14 25.60
N PHE A 48 28.98 -38.08 26.46
CA PHE A 48 29.27 -39.47 26.15
C PHE A 48 28.51 -40.39 27.10
N SER A 49 28.41 -41.66 26.73
CA SER A 49 27.94 -42.72 27.63
C SER A 49 29.09 -43.70 27.85
N SER A 50 29.28 -44.17 29.09
CA SER A 50 30.24 -45.22 29.43
C SER A 50 29.85 -46.61 28.91
N GLY A 51 28.74 -46.73 28.17
CA GLY A 51 28.18 -47.96 27.67
C GLY A 51 26.92 -48.37 28.44
N LYS A 52 25.98 -49.01 27.75
CA LYS A 52 24.70 -49.48 28.32
C LYS A 52 24.89 -50.84 28.99
N THR A 53 24.32 -51.05 30.19
CA THR A 53 24.32 -52.40 30.77
C THR A 53 23.30 -53.27 30.06
N ILE A 54 23.69 -54.50 29.77
CA ILE A 54 22.83 -55.52 29.19
C ILE A 54 22.66 -56.59 30.27
N PRO A 55 21.46 -56.74 30.85
CA PRO A 55 21.19 -57.83 31.76
C PRO A 55 21.19 -59.14 30.98
N VAL A 56 21.77 -60.16 31.59
CA VAL A 56 21.84 -61.52 31.11
C VAL A 56 21.12 -62.38 32.11
N ASP A 57 20.28 -63.27 31.57
CA ASP A 57 19.54 -64.25 32.34
C ASP A 57 19.64 -65.58 31.60
N LEU A 58 20.35 -66.53 32.20
CA LEU A 58 20.55 -67.87 31.69
C LEU A 58 19.83 -68.85 32.61
N THR A 59 19.12 -69.82 32.03
CA THR A 59 18.48 -70.91 32.75
C THR A 59 18.97 -72.22 32.18
N ILE A 60 19.56 -73.07 33.01
CA ILE A 60 20.08 -74.40 32.66
C ILE A 60 19.11 -75.43 33.24
N SER A 61 18.51 -76.28 32.42
CA SER A 61 17.51 -77.26 32.88
C SER A 61 18.13 -78.48 33.57
N SER A 62 17.40 -79.08 34.53
CA SER A 62 17.65 -80.44 35.04
C SER A 62 17.84 -81.43 33.89
N GLY A 63 18.88 -82.26 33.96
CA GLY A 63 19.23 -83.19 32.88
C GLY A 63 20.20 -82.60 31.84
N PHE A 64 20.55 -81.32 31.94
CA PHE A 64 21.65 -80.68 31.22
C PHE A 64 21.51 -80.57 29.69
N GLU A 65 20.41 -81.03 29.11
CA GLU A 65 20.21 -80.98 27.66
C GLU A 65 19.86 -79.58 27.15
N ASN A 66 19.29 -78.69 27.97
CA ASN A 66 18.80 -77.39 27.49
C ASN A 66 19.31 -76.20 28.29
N ILE A 67 19.84 -75.21 27.57
CA ILE A 67 20.14 -73.87 28.09
C ILE A 67 19.17 -72.88 27.45
N THR A 68 18.61 -71.98 28.25
CA THR A 68 17.78 -70.87 27.78
C THR A 68 18.44 -69.55 28.12
N GLN A 69 18.62 -68.67 27.13
CA GLN A 69 19.12 -67.31 27.30
C GLN A 69 18.02 -66.29 27.04
N GLY A 70 17.79 -65.38 27.99
CA GLY A 70 16.87 -64.26 27.82
C GLY A 70 17.53 -63.07 27.11
N PHE A 71 16.83 -62.47 26.15
CA PHE A 71 17.23 -61.22 25.49
C PHE A 71 16.09 -60.20 25.49
N THR A 72 16.45 -58.93 25.37
CA THR A 72 15.53 -57.88 24.95
C THR A 72 16.02 -57.33 23.62
N LEU A 73 15.20 -57.45 22.58
CA LEU A 73 15.54 -56.93 21.26
C LEU A 73 15.66 -55.40 21.33
N GLN A 74 16.73 -54.89 20.73
CA GLN A 74 17.07 -53.47 20.76
C GLN A 74 16.79 -52.84 19.39
N GLN A 75 16.27 -51.62 19.46
CA GLN A 75 15.97 -50.81 18.30
C GLN A 75 16.26 -49.35 18.66
N ASP A 76 17.05 -48.69 17.83
CA ASP A 76 17.34 -47.28 17.97
C ASP A 76 16.08 -46.43 17.72
N PRO A 77 15.97 -45.25 18.35
CA PRO A 77 14.88 -44.33 18.09
C PRO A 77 14.80 -43.98 16.60
N ARG A 78 13.56 -43.84 16.10
CA ARG A 78 13.33 -43.39 14.73
C ARG A 78 14.01 -42.06 14.46
N GLN A 79 14.59 -41.94 13.28
CA GLN A 79 15.03 -40.64 12.78
C GLN A 79 13.82 -39.74 12.58
N GLN A 80 13.97 -38.46 12.93
CA GLN A 80 12.94 -37.46 12.73
C GLN A 80 13.52 -36.27 11.99
N GLU A 81 12.83 -35.87 10.94
CA GLU A 81 13.07 -34.62 10.25
C GLU A 81 11.90 -33.69 10.46
N GLN A 82 12.18 -32.46 10.89
CA GLN A 82 11.18 -31.48 11.22
C GLN A 82 11.26 -30.30 10.26
N TYR A 83 10.12 -29.94 9.70
CA TYR A 83 9.94 -28.83 8.79
C TYR A 83 8.90 -27.90 9.37
N ASN A 84 9.12 -26.59 9.26
CA ASN A 84 8.08 -25.60 9.53
C ASN A 84 7.54 -25.10 8.19
N GLN A 85 6.22 -25.13 8.04
CA GLN A 85 5.58 -24.55 6.88
C GLN A 85 5.87 -23.05 6.81
N VAL A 86 6.05 -22.54 5.59
CA VAL A 86 6.27 -21.11 5.35
C VAL A 86 5.08 -20.32 5.91
N GLU A 87 5.38 -19.30 6.73
CA GLU A 87 4.37 -18.33 7.16
C GLU A 87 4.29 -17.19 6.16
N ARG A 88 3.16 -17.10 5.45
CA ARG A 88 2.98 -16.07 4.42
C ARG A 88 2.66 -14.73 5.07
N ILE A 89 3.22 -13.67 4.49
CA ILE A 89 2.98 -12.28 4.89
C ILE A 89 1.48 -11.97 4.81
N ILE A 90 0.98 -11.25 5.83
CA ILE A 90 -0.39 -10.73 5.86
C ILE A 90 -0.36 -9.28 5.34
N TYR A 91 -1.12 -9.01 4.29
CA TYR A 91 -1.34 -7.68 3.74
C TYR A 91 -2.64 -7.07 4.28
N THR A 92 -2.71 -5.75 4.29
CA THR A 92 -3.91 -5.00 4.67
C THR A 92 -4.06 -3.79 3.76
N ASP A 93 -5.10 -3.83 2.93
CA ASP A 93 -5.47 -2.71 2.08
C ASP A 93 -6.61 -1.92 2.71
N ASN A 94 -6.55 -0.60 2.61
CA ASN A 94 -7.58 0.31 3.11
C ASN A 94 -8.13 1.13 1.94
N TYR A 95 -9.45 1.18 1.85
CA TYR A 95 -10.21 1.91 0.85
C TYR A 95 -11.22 2.81 1.54
N THR A 96 -11.56 3.93 0.91
CA THR A 96 -12.67 4.79 1.32
C THR A 96 -13.72 4.76 0.22
N GLN A 97 -14.97 4.48 0.60
CA GLN A 97 -16.09 4.47 -0.34
C GLN A 97 -16.32 5.85 -0.96
N GLY A 98 -16.82 5.87 -2.19
CA GLY A 98 -17.29 7.09 -2.84
C GLY A 98 -18.44 7.77 -2.08
N HIS A 99 -18.88 8.92 -2.59
CA HIS A 99 -19.95 9.72 -2.01
C HIS A 99 -20.73 10.45 -3.12
N LYS A 100 -22.00 10.79 -2.88
CA LYS A 100 -22.87 11.45 -3.88
C LYS A 100 -22.63 12.97 -3.95
N GLY A 101 -21.39 13.38 -3.73
CA GLY A 101 -20.99 14.79 -3.63
C GLY A 101 -21.06 15.37 -2.21
N ILE A 102 -20.23 16.38 -1.97
CA ILE A 102 -20.12 17.11 -0.71
C ILE A 102 -21.08 18.29 -0.76
N SER A 103 -21.85 18.51 0.31
CA SER A 103 -22.76 19.66 0.39
C SER A 103 -22.01 20.97 0.53
N ALA A 104 -22.39 21.95 -0.29
CA ALA A 104 -21.98 23.34 -0.20
C ALA A 104 -23.21 24.24 -0.06
N THR A 105 -23.03 25.37 0.63
CA THR A 105 -24.02 26.44 0.71
C THR A 105 -23.31 27.76 0.45
N GLN A 106 -23.83 28.54 -0.48
CA GLN A 106 -23.31 29.86 -0.82
C GLN A 106 -24.43 30.88 -0.78
N SER A 107 -24.08 32.12 -0.45
CA SER A 107 -25.00 33.24 -0.45
C SER A 107 -24.40 34.35 -1.29
N PHE A 108 -25.21 34.90 -2.20
CA PHE A 108 -24.83 36.01 -3.06
C PHE A 108 -25.78 37.17 -2.82
N SER A 109 -25.25 38.39 -2.86
CA SER A 109 -26.12 39.56 -2.94
C SER A 109 -26.73 39.61 -4.33
N VAL A 110 -28.06 39.66 -4.43
CA VAL A 110 -28.75 39.88 -5.70
C VAL A 110 -28.45 41.27 -6.28
N ALA A 111 -28.00 42.20 -5.45
CA ALA A 111 -27.47 43.47 -5.95
C ALA A 111 -26.35 43.21 -6.97
N GLU A 112 -25.54 42.16 -6.80
CA GLU A 112 -24.38 41.79 -7.63
C GLU A 112 -24.73 41.16 -9.01
N ALA A 113 -25.99 41.24 -9.42
CA ALA A 113 -26.56 40.47 -10.52
C ALA A 113 -25.94 40.79 -11.89
N GLY A 114 -24.95 39.99 -12.28
CA GLY A 114 -24.56 39.76 -13.67
C GLY A 114 -23.18 40.27 -14.08
N ILE A 115 -22.68 39.69 -15.17
CA ILE A 115 -21.36 39.95 -15.73
C ILE A 115 -21.52 40.90 -16.91
N PHE A 116 -20.83 42.04 -16.89
CA PHE A 116 -20.97 43.07 -17.94
C PHE A 116 -19.62 43.59 -18.44
N ASP A 117 -19.40 43.61 -19.75
CA ASP A 117 -18.17 44.13 -20.37
C ASP A 117 -18.52 45.31 -21.30
N LEU A 118 -17.99 46.49 -21.02
CA LEU A 118 -18.15 47.71 -21.82
C LEU A 118 -16.85 48.04 -22.55
N LEU A 119 -16.91 48.13 -23.86
CA LEU A 119 -15.83 48.69 -24.67
C LEU A 119 -16.10 50.16 -24.96
N LEU A 120 -15.13 51.02 -24.70
CA LEU A 120 -15.13 52.40 -25.16
C LEU A 120 -14.19 52.52 -26.36
N VAL A 121 -14.71 53.09 -27.44
CA VAL A 121 -13.95 53.37 -28.66
C VAL A 121 -13.86 54.88 -28.78
N ILE A 122 -12.66 55.40 -28.59
CA ILE A 122 -12.45 56.85 -28.50
C ILE A 122 -11.69 57.32 -29.73
N ASP A 123 -12.30 58.24 -30.44
CA ASP A 123 -11.65 58.96 -31.52
C ASP A 123 -10.47 59.77 -30.98
N ASN A 124 -9.31 59.58 -31.60
CA ASN A 124 -8.05 60.21 -31.22
C ASN A 124 -7.52 61.22 -32.25
N SER A 125 -8.40 61.73 -33.13
CA SER A 125 -8.13 62.87 -34.00
C SER A 125 -7.84 64.15 -33.19
N SER A 126 -7.29 65.17 -33.86
CA SER A 126 -6.88 66.41 -33.19
C SER A 126 -8.04 67.27 -32.67
N SER A 127 -9.27 67.06 -33.14
CA SER A 127 -10.46 67.78 -32.66
C SER A 127 -11.05 67.17 -31.38
N MET A 128 -10.60 65.97 -30.97
CA MET A 128 -11.29 65.20 -29.95
C MET A 128 -10.98 65.58 -28.49
N GLY A 129 -9.98 66.43 -28.24
CA GLY A 129 -9.51 66.81 -26.91
C GLY A 129 -10.61 67.25 -25.93
N PRO A 130 -11.43 68.26 -26.28
CA PRO A 130 -12.53 68.73 -25.41
C PRO A 130 -13.54 67.63 -25.07
N TYR A 131 -13.92 66.79 -26.04
CA TYR A 131 -14.90 65.72 -25.83
C TYR A 131 -14.35 64.57 -24.97
N GLN A 132 -13.09 64.19 -25.17
CA GLN A 132 -12.40 63.24 -24.31
C GLN A 132 -12.37 63.74 -22.86
N SER A 133 -12.04 65.02 -22.65
CA SER A 133 -12.07 65.65 -21.32
C SER A 133 -13.46 65.62 -20.69
N ARG A 134 -14.53 65.84 -21.47
CA ARG A 134 -15.91 65.77 -20.99
C ARG A 134 -16.30 64.36 -20.58
N LEU A 135 -16.09 63.36 -21.44
CA LEU A 135 -16.38 61.95 -21.15
C LEU A 135 -15.54 61.40 -19.98
N SER A 136 -14.30 61.87 -19.82
CA SER A 136 -13.42 61.42 -18.73
C SER A 136 -14.03 61.61 -17.34
N LYS A 137 -14.95 62.57 -17.17
CA LYS A 137 -15.57 62.94 -15.89
C LYS A 137 -16.90 62.25 -15.60
N THR A 138 -17.34 61.32 -16.46
CA THR A 138 -18.71 60.76 -16.41
C THR A 138 -18.76 59.28 -16.03
N LEU A 139 -17.70 58.73 -15.43
CA LEU A 139 -17.71 57.35 -14.92
C LEU A 139 -18.91 57.07 -13.99
N PRO A 140 -19.25 57.96 -13.02
CA PRO A 140 -20.43 57.75 -12.17
C PRO A 140 -21.74 57.62 -12.94
N ASP A 141 -21.89 58.36 -14.05
CA ASP A 141 -23.10 58.32 -14.88
C ASP A 141 -23.20 57.02 -15.68
N ILE A 142 -22.08 56.54 -16.23
CA ILE A 142 -22.00 55.25 -16.94
C ILE A 142 -22.36 54.11 -15.99
N LEU A 143 -21.91 54.19 -14.74
CA LEU A 143 -22.12 53.14 -13.75
C LEU A 143 -23.47 53.22 -13.05
N ARG A 144 -24.24 54.31 -13.15
CA ARG A 144 -25.42 54.55 -12.29
C ARG A 144 -26.42 53.40 -12.16
N HIS A 145 -26.75 52.72 -13.26
CA HIS A 145 -27.70 51.60 -13.26
C HIS A 145 -27.03 50.21 -13.34
N VAL A 146 -25.72 50.17 -13.57
CA VAL A 146 -24.91 48.93 -13.60
C VAL A 146 -23.92 48.87 -12.45
N GLN A 147 -23.99 49.80 -11.49
CA GLN A 147 -22.97 49.94 -10.46
C GLN A 147 -22.82 48.62 -9.72
N ASN A 148 -23.93 47.99 -9.38
CA ASN A 148 -23.93 46.75 -8.63
C ASN A 148 -23.62 45.53 -9.52
N THR A 149 -23.34 45.62 -10.82
CA THR A 149 -23.00 44.42 -11.60
C THR A 149 -21.49 44.16 -11.57
N ASN A 150 -21.07 42.93 -11.87
CA ASN A 150 -19.66 42.61 -12.03
C ASN A 150 -19.18 43.13 -13.40
N TRP A 151 -18.89 44.42 -13.48
CA TRP A 151 -18.55 45.09 -14.74
C TRP A 151 -17.03 45.19 -15.00
N ARG A 152 -16.65 45.28 -16.29
CA ARG A 152 -15.33 45.71 -16.78
C ARG A 152 -15.50 46.77 -17.85
N ILE A 153 -14.62 47.77 -17.86
CA ILE A 153 -14.56 48.81 -18.88
C ILE A 153 -13.17 48.80 -19.51
N ALA A 154 -13.10 48.54 -20.80
CA ALA A 154 -11.88 48.62 -21.59
C ALA A 154 -11.96 49.78 -22.59
N VAL A 155 -10.80 50.33 -22.97
CA VAL A 155 -10.74 51.46 -23.90
C VAL A 155 -9.78 51.16 -25.04
N VAL A 156 -10.23 51.43 -26.26
CA VAL A 156 -9.43 51.42 -27.49
C VAL A 156 -9.56 52.76 -28.19
N SER A 157 -8.70 53.00 -29.17
CA SER A 157 -8.82 54.18 -30.03
C SER A 157 -9.38 53.80 -31.39
N SER A 158 -9.92 54.75 -32.12
CA SER A 158 -10.31 54.63 -33.53
C SER A 158 -9.12 54.31 -34.47
N SER A 159 -7.89 54.53 -34.03
CA SER A 159 -6.64 54.18 -34.72
C SER A 159 -6.03 52.83 -34.33
N SER A 160 -6.41 52.24 -33.19
CA SER A 160 -5.81 51.01 -32.67
C SER A 160 -6.77 50.21 -31.80
N SER A 161 -6.91 48.92 -32.11
CA SER A 161 -7.72 47.94 -31.38
C SER A 161 -7.01 47.35 -30.15
N CYS A 162 -5.74 47.70 -29.92
CA CYS A 162 -5.04 47.34 -28.70
C CYS A 162 -5.65 48.07 -27.50
N LEU A 163 -5.97 47.32 -26.44
CA LEU A 163 -6.46 47.91 -25.19
C LEU A 163 -5.43 48.88 -24.61
N ARG A 164 -5.89 50.09 -24.29
CA ARG A 164 -5.07 51.06 -23.57
C ARG A 164 -4.80 50.59 -22.15
N LYS A 165 -3.65 51.00 -21.62
CA LYS A 165 -3.22 50.68 -20.26
C LYS A 165 -3.11 51.93 -19.40
N THR A 166 -3.46 51.81 -18.12
CA THR A 166 -3.15 52.82 -17.10
C THR A 166 -1.64 52.86 -16.80
N ASP A 167 -1.15 53.80 -15.97
CA ASP A 167 0.25 53.84 -15.50
C ASP A 167 0.63 52.55 -14.77
N ALA A 168 -0.34 51.96 -14.06
CA ALA A 168 -0.21 50.70 -13.37
C ALA A 168 -0.26 49.48 -14.31
N GLY A 169 -0.40 49.70 -15.62
CA GLY A 169 -0.43 48.65 -16.63
C GLY A 169 -1.76 47.92 -16.77
N LEU A 170 -2.85 48.42 -16.16
CA LEU A 170 -4.17 47.80 -16.23
C LEU A 170 -4.80 48.03 -17.61
N SER A 171 -5.18 46.96 -18.31
CA SER A 171 -5.83 47.03 -19.63
C SER A 171 -7.34 47.34 -19.59
N TYR A 172 -7.95 47.28 -18.41
CA TYR A 172 -9.36 47.60 -18.17
C TYR A 172 -9.55 47.93 -16.69
N ILE A 173 -10.66 48.60 -16.37
CA ILE A 173 -11.08 48.90 -15.00
C ILE A 173 -12.24 47.98 -14.65
N SER A 174 -12.24 47.41 -13.45
CA SER A 174 -13.31 46.52 -12.99
C SER A 174 -14.10 47.08 -11.81
N ARG A 175 -15.28 46.51 -11.56
CA ARG A 175 -16.04 46.74 -10.32
C ARG A 175 -15.17 46.55 -9.07
N LYS A 176 -14.31 45.55 -9.06
CA LYS A 176 -13.40 45.27 -7.94
C LYS A 176 -12.38 46.40 -7.72
N ASP A 177 -11.89 47.03 -8.79
CA ASP A 177 -10.98 48.17 -8.68
C ASP A 177 -11.71 49.39 -8.12
N PHE A 178 -12.94 49.64 -8.59
CA PHE A 178 -13.80 50.71 -8.09
C PHE A 178 -14.21 50.53 -6.61
N ASP A 179 -14.57 49.31 -6.20
CA ASP A 179 -14.91 49.01 -4.80
C ASP A 179 -13.72 49.11 -3.86
N ARG A 180 -12.51 48.79 -4.36
CA ARG A 180 -11.27 48.92 -3.61
C ARG A 180 -10.91 50.38 -3.38
N ASP A 181 -10.95 51.19 -4.43
CA ASP A 181 -10.63 52.61 -4.39
C ASP A 181 -11.31 53.33 -5.57
N SER A 182 -12.48 53.92 -5.30
CA SER A 182 -13.28 54.59 -6.32
C SER A 182 -12.61 55.87 -6.86
N VAL A 183 -11.75 56.51 -6.06
CA VAL A 183 -11.02 57.72 -6.47
C VAL A 183 -9.92 57.34 -7.46
N GLN A 184 -9.16 56.28 -7.17
CA GLN A 184 -8.14 55.79 -8.10
C GLN A 184 -8.77 55.21 -9.37
N ALA A 185 -9.88 54.49 -9.26
CA ALA A 185 -10.59 53.96 -10.42
C ALA A 185 -11.13 55.08 -11.35
N ASP A 186 -11.59 56.20 -10.78
CA ASP A 186 -11.98 57.38 -11.56
C ASP A 186 -10.77 58.03 -12.25
N ALA A 187 -9.63 58.15 -11.55
CA ALA A 187 -8.40 58.66 -12.14
C ALA A 187 -7.87 57.77 -13.28
N ASP A 188 -7.90 56.45 -13.09
CA ASP A 188 -7.54 55.45 -14.10
C ASP A 188 -8.47 55.57 -15.31
N PHE A 189 -9.79 55.73 -15.08
CA PHE A 189 -10.77 55.90 -16.14
C PHE A 189 -10.49 57.18 -16.94
N GLN A 190 -10.28 58.29 -16.24
CA GLN A 190 -9.95 59.56 -16.88
C GLN A 190 -8.73 59.45 -17.79
N LYS A 191 -7.71 58.69 -17.36
CA LYS A 191 -6.51 58.45 -18.16
C LYS A 191 -6.80 57.58 -19.38
N LEU A 192 -7.56 56.51 -19.22
CA LEU A 192 -7.92 55.61 -20.33
C LEU A 192 -8.74 56.33 -21.41
N ILE A 193 -9.60 57.29 -21.05
CA ILE A 193 -10.36 58.10 -22.03
C ILE A 193 -9.49 59.11 -22.77
N LYS A 194 -8.47 59.68 -22.14
CA LYS A 194 -7.55 60.65 -22.75
C LYS A 194 -6.56 59.94 -23.67
N VAL A 195 -7.03 59.53 -24.85
CA VAL A 195 -6.29 58.78 -25.87
C VAL A 195 -5.26 59.63 -26.60
N GLY A 196 -5.39 60.95 -26.50
CA GLY A 196 -4.56 61.91 -27.22
C GLY A 196 -5.22 62.37 -28.51
N GLU A 197 -4.51 63.23 -29.23
CA GLU A 197 -5.00 64.00 -30.38
C GLU A 197 -4.11 63.81 -31.63
N THR A 198 -3.28 62.75 -31.64
CA THR A 198 -2.30 62.46 -32.69
C THR A 198 -2.67 61.21 -33.50
N GLY A 199 -3.96 60.90 -33.56
CA GLY A 199 -4.51 59.76 -34.27
C GLY A 199 -4.37 59.84 -35.78
N ASN A 200 -4.73 58.75 -36.44
CA ASN A 200 -4.81 58.70 -37.88
C ASN A 200 -6.04 59.49 -38.34
N PRO A 201 -5.91 60.48 -39.23
CA PRO A 201 -7.07 61.24 -39.75
C PRO A 201 -8.10 60.38 -40.50
N VAL A 202 -7.79 59.10 -40.78
CA VAL A 202 -8.77 58.13 -41.28
C VAL A 202 -9.28 57.29 -40.12
N GLU A 203 -10.40 57.70 -39.55
CA GLU A 203 -10.98 57.07 -38.37
C GLU A 203 -11.67 55.74 -38.67
N ARG A 204 -11.37 54.67 -37.91
CA ARG A 204 -11.86 53.31 -38.21
C ARG A 204 -12.62 52.70 -37.04
N GLY A 205 -13.53 53.46 -36.44
CA GLY A 205 -14.28 53.04 -35.25
C GLY A 205 -14.96 51.67 -35.38
N ILE A 206 -15.55 51.33 -36.54
CA ILE A 206 -16.19 50.02 -36.74
C ILE A 206 -15.17 48.87 -36.73
N LEU A 207 -14.01 49.07 -37.38
CA LEU A 207 -12.95 48.07 -37.41
C LEU A 207 -12.37 47.85 -36.01
N MET A 208 -12.03 48.95 -35.32
CA MET A 208 -11.41 48.88 -33.99
C MET A 208 -12.35 48.28 -32.95
N ALA A 209 -13.64 48.66 -32.97
CA ALA A 209 -14.65 48.07 -32.11
C ALA A 209 -14.78 46.56 -32.34
N THR A 210 -14.92 46.14 -33.61
CA THR A 210 -15.05 44.72 -33.99
C THR A 210 -13.83 43.92 -33.54
N GLN A 211 -12.63 44.41 -33.82
CA GLN A 211 -11.38 43.73 -33.47
C GLN A 211 -11.23 43.56 -31.95
N ALA A 212 -11.47 44.63 -31.18
CA ALA A 212 -11.41 44.58 -29.73
C ALA A 212 -12.49 43.66 -29.11
N MET A 213 -13.69 43.60 -29.71
CA MET A 213 -14.78 42.70 -29.30
C MET A 213 -14.56 41.24 -29.71
N GLN A 214 -13.65 40.97 -30.64
CA GLN A 214 -13.21 39.63 -30.99
C GLN A 214 -11.90 39.24 -30.30
N GLU A 215 -11.31 40.16 -29.52
CA GLU A 215 -9.95 40.02 -28.97
C GLU A 215 -8.95 39.66 -30.08
N THR A 216 -9.01 40.40 -31.20
CA THR A 216 -8.14 40.27 -32.37
C THR A 216 -7.54 41.63 -32.72
N GLY A 217 -6.48 41.64 -33.54
CA GLY A 217 -5.93 42.88 -34.11
C GLY A 217 -4.87 43.60 -33.27
N CYS A 218 -4.48 43.08 -32.10
CA CYS A 218 -3.33 43.56 -31.36
C CYS A 218 -2.14 42.57 -31.44
N ASP A 219 -1.05 42.96 -32.10
CA ASP A 219 0.14 42.12 -32.31
C ASP A 219 0.93 41.84 -31.02
N ALA A 220 0.71 42.66 -29.98
CA ALA A 220 1.40 42.56 -28.68
C ALA A 220 0.81 41.48 -27.73
N GLY A 221 -0.06 40.61 -28.24
CA GLY A 221 -0.81 39.62 -27.48
C GLY A 221 -2.12 40.20 -26.95
N ASN A 222 -3.25 39.63 -27.34
CA ASN A 222 -4.55 40.07 -26.85
C ASN A 222 -4.69 39.69 -25.37
N VAL A 223 -4.88 40.70 -24.52
CA VAL A 223 -5.31 40.46 -23.14
C VAL A 223 -6.75 40.00 -23.21
N ALA A 224 -7.01 38.76 -22.80
CA ALA A 224 -8.37 38.24 -22.64
C ALA A 224 -9.10 39.10 -21.59
N TRP A 225 -9.95 40.01 -22.07
CA TRP A 225 -10.71 40.96 -21.26
C TRP A 225 -12.20 40.64 -21.25
N LEU A 226 -12.70 40.08 -22.35
CA LEU A 226 -14.07 39.62 -22.49
C LEU A 226 -14.29 38.33 -21.71
N ARG A 227 -15.42 38.27 -21.03
CA ARG A 227 -15.85 37.07 -20.32
C ARG A 227 -16.85 36.29 -21.20
N PRO A 228 -16.77 34.95 -21.28
CA PRO A 228 -17.66 34.16 -22.14
C PRO A 228 -19.15 34.42 -21.92
N ASP A 229 -19.56 34.61 -20.66
CA ASP A 229 -20.97 34.80 -20.27
C ASP A 229 -21.35 36.27 -20.01
N SER A 230 -20.46 37.22 -20.33
CA SER A 230 -20.75 38.65 -20.17
C SER A 230 -21.83 39.13 -21.11
N GLN A 231 -22.70 40.01 -20.62
CA GLN A 231 -23.37 40.96 -21.49
C GLN A 231 -22.36 41.99 -21.98
N ARG A 232 -22.42 42.33 -23.26
CA ARG A 232 -21.43 43.20 -23.89
C ARG A 232 -22.08 44.44 -24.47
N ALA A 233 -21.42 45.57 -24.35
CA ALA A 233 -21.81 46.81 -25.01
C ALA A 233 -20.59 47.58 -25.54
N VAL A 234 -20.82 48.39 -26.56
CA VAL A 234 -19.85 49.37 -27.07
C VAL A 234 -20.40 50.77 -26.82
N LEU A 235 -19.52 51.73 -26.50
CA LEU A 235 -19.78 53.15 -26.59
C LEU A 235 -18.67 53.82 -27.41
N LEU A 236 -19.05 54.34 -28.57
CA LEU A 236 -18.17 55.10 -29.46
C LEU A 236 -18.26 56.60 -29.15
N LEU A 237 -17.14 57.31 -29.21
CA LEU A 237 -17.07 58.77 -29.12
C LEU A 237 -16.29 59.25 -30.35
N THR A 238 -16.94 59.94 -31.30
CA THR A 238 -16.31 60.45 -32.53
C THR A 238 -17.06 61.65 -33.10
N ASP A 239 -16.31 62.58 -33.68
CA ASP A 239 -16.82 63.70 -34.45
C ASP A 239 -16.65 63.50 -35.97
N GLU A 240 -16.27 62.30 -36.43
CA GLU A 240 -16.02 61.99 -37.83
C GLU A 240 -16.91 60.87 -38.40
N ASN A 241 -16.87 60.71 -39.72
CA ASN A 241 -17.43 59.55 -40.41
C ASN A 241 -16.56 58.30 -40.19
N ASN A 242 -17.19 57.11 -40.22
CA ASN A 242 -16.42 55.89 -40.32
C ASN A 242 -15.65 55.90 -41.64
N CYS A 243 -14.33 55.83 -41.52
CA CYS A 243 -13.36 55.96 -42.59
C CYS A 243 -13.18 57.37 -43.14
N GLY A 244 -13.16 58.37 -42.27
CA GLY A 244 -12.80 59.75 -42.61
C GLY A 244 -13.94 60.54 -43.22
N SER A 245 -13.88 61.86 -43.08
CA SER A 245 -14.94 62.79 -43.50
C SER A 245 -14.72 63.41 -44.88
N ALA A 246 -13.49 63.39 -45.41
CA ALA A 246 -13.21 63.88 -46.77
C ALA A 246 -13.42 62.82 -47.87
N PRO A 247 -13.81 63.21 -49.11
CA PRO A 247 -14.05 62.27 -50.23
C PRO A 247 -12.84 61.41 -50.64
N ASN A 248 -11.63 61.84 -50.29
CA ASN A 248 -10.36 61.18 -50.57
C ASN A 248 -9.72 60.54 -49.34
N GLU A 249 -10.33 60.69 -48.17
CA GLU A 249 -9.99 59.94 -46.97
C GLU A 249 -10.73 58.60 -47.02
N GLY A 250 -10.14 57.56 -46.43
CA GLY A 250 -10.94 56.43 -46.03
C GLY A 250 -10.51 55.02 -46.40
N CYS A 251 -11.52 54.16 -46.28
CA CYS A 251 -11.45 52.71 -46.37
C CYS A 251 -12.47 52.20 -47.40
N ALA A 252 -12.84 53.04 -48.37
CA ALA A 252 -13.88 52.74 -49.34
C ALA A 252 -13.66 51.37 -50.01
N GLY A 253 -14.70 50.55 -50.04
CA GLY A 253 -14.69 49.18 -50.56
C GLY A 253 -14.09 48.14 -49.60
N LEU A 254 -13.60 48.54 -48.42
CA LEU A 254 -13.16 47.59 -47.39
C LEU A 254 -14.37 47.13 -46.56
N PRO A 255 -14.38 45.87 -46.08
CA PRO A 255 -15.56 45.32 -45.39
C PRO A 255 -16.04 46.16 -44.20
N TYR A 256 -15.10 46.75 -43.45
CA TYR A 256 -15.37 47.55 -42.26
C TYR A 256 -15.77 49.01 -42.55
N GLU A 257 -15.97 49.37 -43.82
CA GLU A 257 -16.62 50.63 -44.19
C GLU A 257 -18.06 50.67 -43.66
N LYS A 258 -18.74 49.51 -43.62
CA LYS A 258 -20.16 49.39 -43.32
C LYS A 258 -20.45 48.72 -41.98
N ALA A 259 -21.62 49.02 -41.40
CA ALA A 259 -22.09 48.43 -40.14
C ALA A 259 -22.18 46.89 -40.17
N GLU A 260 -22.42 46.29 -41.35
CA GLU A 260 -22.49 44.83 -41.56
C GLU A 260 -21.29 44.09 -40.98
N TYR A 261 -20.10 44.67 -41.10
CA TYR A 261 -18.88 44.05 -40.62
C TYR A 261 -18.91 43.75 -39.12
N PHE A 262 -19.51 44.63 -38.33
CA PHE A 262 -19.69 44.40 -36.90
C PHE A 262 -20.74 43.31 -36.65
N PHE A 263 -21.88 43.35 -37.36
CA PHE A 263 -22.96 42.38 -37.19
C PHE A 263 -22.51 40.95 -37.49
N GLU A 264 -21.76 40.75 -38.57
CA GLU A 264 -21.31 39.43 -39.01
C GLU A 264 -20.28 38.82 -38.05
N ARG A 265 -19.52 39.65 -37.34
CA ARG A 265 -18.35 39.24 -36.56
C ARG A 265 -18.55 39.23 -35.07
N VAL A 266 -19.37 40.14 -34.56
CA VAL A 266 -19.67 40.30 -33.13
C VAL A 266 -21.11 39.87 -32.82
N GLY A 267 -22.05 40.18 -33.73
CA GLY A 267 -23.47 39.86 -33.57
C GLY A 267 -24.31 41.06 -33.14
N LYS A 268 -25.59 41.06 -33.51
CA LYS A 268 -26.58 42.12 -33.18
C LYS A 268 -27.01 42.14 -31.72
N ASN A 269 -26.63 41.12 -30.94
CA ASN A 269 -26.91 41.03 -29.50
C ASN A 269 -26.00 41.95 -28.66
N VAL A 270 -24.84 42.37 -29.19
CA VAL A 270 -23.98 43.36 -28.53
C VAL A 270 -24.51 44.77 -28.82
N THR A 271 -24.91 45.48 -27.77
CA THR A 271 -25.52 46.81 -27.93
C THR A 271 -24.45 47.84 -28.28
N PHE A 272 -24.61 48.56 -29.39
CA PHE A 272 -23.69 49.62 -29.81
C PHE A 272 -24.29 50.99 -29.50
N ASN A 273 -23.63 51.77 -28.66
CA ASN A 273 -24.01 53.14 -28.32
C ASN A 273 -22.98 54.10 -28.90
N ALA A 274 -23.36 55.36 -29.09
CA ALA A 274 -22.42 56.35 -29.61
C ALA A 274 -22.71 57.78 -29.13
N MET A 275 -21.66 58.58 -29.03
CA MET A 275 -21.73 60.04 -29.01
C MET A 275 -21.20 60.50 -30.36
N LEU A 276 -22.09 61.07 -31.15
CA LEU A 276 -21.85 61.37 -32.57
C LEU A 276 -22.09 62.85 -32.80
N LEU A 277 -21.27 63.46 -33.65
CA LEU A 277 -21.61 64.76 -34.22
C LEU A 277 -22.62 64.55 -35.36
N THR A 278 -23.91 64.79 -35.08
CA THR A 278 -24.99 64.45 -36.05
C THR A 278 -25.33 65.55 -37.04
N GLN A 279 -24.86 66.76 -36.76
CA GLN A 279 -25.07 67.96 -37.56
C GLN A 279 -23.81 68.81 -37.48
N GLU A 280 -23.49 69.52 -38.56
CA GLU A 280 -22.42 70.50 -38.52
C GLU A 280 -22.80 71.62 -37.53
N PRO A 281 -21.92 71.96 -36.59
CA PRO A 281 -22.21 73.00 -35.63
C PRO A 281 -22.40 74.34 -36.35
N PRO A 282 -23.33 75.20 -35.88
CA PRO A 282 -23.49 76.54 -36.44
C PRO A 282 -22.16 77.32 -36.38
N SER A 283 -21.97 78.26 -37.31
CA SER A 283 -20.76 79.08 -37.44
C SER A 283 -20.21 79.59 -36.08
N PRO A 284 -18.88 79.73 -35.95
CA PRO A 284 -18.20 79.92 -34.67
C PRO A 284 -18.84 81.00 -33.81
N SER A 285 -19.12 80.63 -32.57
CA SER A 285 -19.73 81.51 -31.58
C SER A 285 -18.61 82.09 -30.72
N SER A 286 -18.39 83.39 -30.79
CA SER A 286 -17.40 84.04 -29.91
C SER A 286 -17.82 84.03 -28.44
N ASP A 287 -18.99 83.49 -28.09
CA ASP A 287 -19.45 83.36 -26.71
C ASP A 287 -18.88 82.06 -26.10
N PRO A 288 -17.94 82.14 -25.15
CA PRO A 288 -17.40 80.96 -24.47
C PRO A 288 -18.44 80.22 -23.61
N ASN A 289 -19.64 80.78 -23.43
CA ASN A 289 -20.76 80.13 -22.77
C ASN A 289 -21.73 79.44 -23.75
N ASP A 290 -21.49 79.54 -25.05
CA ASP A 290 -22.26 78.78 -26.03
C ASP A 290 -22.01 77.29 -25.78
N PRO A 291 -23.04 76.47 -25.53
CA PRO A 291 -22.88 75.03 -25.33
C PRO A 291 -22.21 74.32 -26.52
N ASN A 292 -22.18 74.95 -27.70
CA ASN A 292 -21.53 74.45 -28.91
C ASN A 292 -20.15 75.07 -29.17
N HIS A 293 -19.62 75.93 -28.29
CA HIS A 293 -18.31 76.56 -28.46
C HIS A 293 -17.17 75.53 -28.63
N ASP A 294 -17.24 74.43 -27.88
CA ASP A 294 -16.28 73.33 -27.99
C ASP A 294 -16.41 72.51 -29.29
N CYS A 295 -17.45 72.76 -30.10
CA CYS A 295 -17.70 72.09 -31.38
C CYS A 295 -17.23 72.88 -32.60
N GLU A 296 -16.53 73.98 -32.40
CA GLU A 296 -16.01 74.76 -33.50
C GLU A 296 -15.00 73.95 -34.33
N ASN A 297 -15.25 73.83 -35.64
CA ASN A 297 -14.40 73.14 -36.63
C ASN A 297 -14.40 71.59 -36.60
N SER A 298 -15.38 70.95 -35.96
CA SER A 298 -15.54 69.49 -36.03
C SER A 298 -16.46 69.03 -37.18
N GLY A 299 -16.24 67.83 -37.72
CA GLY A 299 -17.21 67.11 -38.58
C GLY A 299 -17.01 67.19 -40.08
N GLY A 300 -16.85 68.40 -40.64
CA GLY A 300 -16.67 68.58 -42.10
C GLY A 300 -17.71 67.89 -42.98
N TYR A 301 -18.95 67.74 -42.48
CA TYR A 301 -19.96 66.90 -43.10
C TYR A 301 -20.65 67.59 -44.28
N GLY A 302 -20.58 66.99 -45.47
CA GLY A 302 -21.23 67.55 -46.67
C GLY A 302 -22.77 67.50 -46.66
N GLU A 303 -23.39 66.42 -46.17
CA GLU A 303 -24.85 66.22 -46.17
C GLU A 303 -25.31 65.29 -45.02
N ALA A 304 -26.37 65.63 -44.28
CA ALA A 304 -26.96 64.78 -43.23
C ALA A 304 -27.75 63.58 -43.82
N PRO A 305 -27.87 62.43 -43.12
CA PRO A 305 -27.42 62.14 -41.76
C PRO A 305 -25.99 61.59 -41.72
N ASN A 306 -25.06 62.36 -41.15
CA ASN A 306 -23.72 61.88 -40.83
C ASN A 306 -23.54 61.75 -39.32
N PRO A 307 -22.79 60.76 -38.82
CA PRO A 307 -22.20 59.66 -39.57
C PRO A 307 -23.16 58.47 -39.78
N ALA A 308 -23.58 58.25 -41.04
CA ALA A 308 -24.66 57.33 -41.42
C ALA A 308 -24.46 55.88 -40.92
N GLU A 309 -23.24 55.34 -41.06
CA GLU A 309 -22.94 53.95 -40.68
C GLU A 309 -22.94 53.75 -39.16
N TYR A 310 -22.49 54.74 -38.37
CA TYR A 310 -22.61 54.66 -36.92
C TYR A 310 -24.05 54.78 -36.44
N VAL A 311 -24.84 55.69 -37.04
CA VAL A 311 -26.27 55.80 -36.75
C VAL A 311 -27.00 54.48 -37.04
N ARG A 312 -26.68 53.85 -38.17
CA ARG A 312 -27.21 52.54 -38.54
C ARG A 312 -26.79 51.44 -37.55
N LEU A 313 -25.51 51.38 -37.20
CA LEU A 313 -24.96 50.41 -36.24
C LEU A 313 -25.65 50.51 -34.87
N VAL A 314 -25.83 51.73 -34.36
CA VAL A 314 -26.53 52.00 -33.10
C VAL A 314 -28.00 51.59 -33.18
N THR A 315 -28.68 51.94 -34.27
CA THR A 315 -30.11 51.65 -34.46
C THR A 315 -30.38 50.15 -34.55
N GLU A 316 -29.61 49.42 -35.36
CA GLU A 316 -29.82 47.98 -35.60
C GLU A 316 -29.42 47.10 -34.40
N THR A 317 -28.55 47.58 -33.51
CA THR A 317 -28.20 46.89 -32.24
C THR A 317 -29.10 47.30 -31.07
N GLY A 318 -30.05 48.22 -31.29
CA GLY A 318 -30.95 48.73 -30.28
C GLY A 318 -30.24 49.54 -29.19
N GLY A 319 -29.15 50.23 -29.54
CA GLY A 319 -28.45 51.17 -28.66
C GLY A 319 -28.97 52.60 -28.79
N ARG A 320 -28.26 53.53 -28.13
CA ARG A 320 -28.57 54.97 -28.19
C ARG A 320 -27.40 55.76 -28.73
N PHE A 321 -27.72 56.82 -29.46
CA PHE A 321 -26.75 57.86 -29.73
C PHE A 321 -27.23 59.22 -29.24
N ALA A 322 -26.29 60.09 -28.90
CA ALA A 322 -26.55 61.50 -28.62
C ALA A 322 -25.53 62.38 -29.33
N ASP A 323 -25.91 63.65 -29.42
CA ASP A 323 -25.05 64.69 -29.95
C ASP A 323 -23.79 64.88 -29.07
N LEU A 324 -22.63 64.78 -29.70
CA LEU A 324 -21.32 64.98 -29.10
C LEU A 324 -21.15 66.41 -28.55
N CYS A 325 -21.85 67.39 -29.11
CA CYS A 325 -21.74 68.80 -28.72
C CYS A 325 -22.39 69.15 -27.39
N ARG A 326 -23.07 68.22 -26.74
CA ARG A 326 -23.71 68.51 -25.45
C ARG A 326 -22.68 68.84 -24.38
N SER A 327 -22.85 70.00 -23.74
CA SER A 327 -22.06 70.42 -22.58
C SER A 327 -22.11 69.43 -21.40
N ASN A 328 -23.11 68.54 -21.37
CA ASN A 328 -23.24 67.47 -20.38
C ASN A 328 -23.75 66.15 -20.99
N TYR A 329 -23.00 65.05 -20.77
CA TYR A 329 -23.36 63.70 -21.21
C TYR A 329 -24.15 62.88 -20.18
N SER A 330 -24.30 63.33 -18.94
CA SER A 330 -24.90 62.56 -17.84
C SER A 330 -26.27 61.97 -18.20
N THR A 331 -27.17 62.75 -18.84
CA THR A 331 -28.52 62.27 -19.17
C THR A 331 -28.50 61.07 -20.12
N VAL A 332 -27.71 61.15 -21.20
CA VAL A 332 -27.64 60.05 -22.19
C VAL A 332 -26.87 58.86 -21.62
N LEU A 333 -25.77 59.09 -20.91
CA LEU A 333 -24.99 58.01 -20.29
C LEU A 333 -25.81 57.28 -19.22
N ASN A 334 -26.65 58.00 -18.48
CA ASN A 334 -27.60 57.40 -17.54
C ASN A 334 -28.64 56.52 -18.25
N GLN A 335 -29.18 56.97 -19.39
CA GLN A 335 -30.11 56.16 -20.20
C GLN A 335 -29.43 54.92 -20.80
N ILE A 336 -28.18 55.06 -21.28
CA ILE A 336 -27.37 53.93 -21.76
C ILE A 336 -27.14 52.94 -20.60
N SER A 337 -26.74 53.44 -19.43
CA SER A 337 -26.55 52.64 -18.21
C SER A 337 -27.83 51.89 -17.84
N GLU A 338 -29.00 52.55 -17.92
CA GLU A 338 -30.29 51.96 -17.62
C GLU A 338 -30.65 50.82 -18.60
N ASP A 339 -30.49 51.05 -19.90
CA ASP A 339 -30.82 50.06 -20.93
C ASP A 339 -29.89 48.85 -20.88
N VAL A 340 -28.60 49.10 -20.62
CA VAL A 340 -27.64 48.02 -20.35
C VAL A 340 -28.05 47.25 -19.10
N GLY A 341 -28.36 47.94 -17.99
CA GLY A 341 -28.77 47.32 -16.73
C GLY A 341 -30.01 46.43 -16.87
N LYS A 342 -30.96 46.79 -17.76
CA LYS A 342 -32.14 45.96 -18.07
C LYS A 342 -31.82 44.67 -18.83
N LYS A 343 -30.68 44.61 -19.54
CA LYS A 343 -30.26 43.44 -20.33
C LYS A 343 -29.33 42.49 -19.56
N ILE A 344 -28.84 42.89 -18.38
CA ILE A 344 -27.96 42.05 -17.56
C ILE A 344 -28.76 40.97 -16.83
N ASN A 345 -28.52 39.72 -17.20
CA ASN A 345 -29.07 38.57 -16.47
C ASN A 345 -28.33 38.43 -15.13
N ALA A 346 -29.05 38.06 -14.07
CA ALA A 346 -28.43 37.80 -12.78
C ALA A 346 -27.61 36.51 -12.85
N GLN A 347 -26.29 36.63 -12.80
CA GLN A 347 -25.34 35.53 -12.86
C GLN A 347 -24.45 35.50 -11.62
N PHE A 348 -24.18 34.30 -11.12
CA PHE A 348 -23.41 34.06 -9.89
C PHE A 348 -22.40 32.94 -10.13
N GLU A 349 -21.15 33.13 -9.73
CA GLU A 349 -20.12 32.11 -9.84
C GLU A 349 -20.06 31.26 -8.56
N LEU A 350 -20.43 29.98 -8.67
CA LEU A 350 -20.35 29.00 -7.59
C LEU A 350 -18.89 28.65 -7.26
N GLN A 351 -18.59 28.24 -6.03
CA GLN A 351 -17.22 27.84 -5.65
C GLN A 351 -16.77 26.55 -6.36
N PHE A 352 -17.73 25.66 -6.66
CA PHE A 352 -17.50 24.38 -7.32
C PHE A 352 -18.58 24.13 -8.37
N PRO A 353 -18.31 23.34 -9.42
CA PRO A 353 -19.35 22.87 -10.32
C PRO A 353 -20.41 22.09 -9.55
N ALA A 354 -21.68 22.47 -9.71
CA ALA A 354 -22.78 21.87 -8.98
C ALA A 354 -23.31 20.61 -9.67
N GLU A 355 -23.67 19.59 -8.88
CA GLU A 355 -24.49 18.49 -9.37
C GLU A 355 -25.93 19.00 -9.55
N LEU A 356 -26.40 19.06 -10.79
CA LEU A 356 -27.67 19.75 -11.14
C LEU A 356 -28.89 19.24 -10.38
N SER A 357 -28.93 17.94 -10.08
CA SER A 357 -30.01 17.27 -9.33
C SER A 357 -30.09 17.71 -7.86
N SER A 358 -29.04 18.34 -7.33
CA SER A 358 -28.90 18.71 -5.93
C SER A 358 -29.12 20.19 -5.63
N LEU A 359 -29.33 21.02 -6.66
CA LEU A 359 -29.49 22.46 -6.53
C LEU A 359 -30.82 22.81 -5.84
N ASP A 360 -30.73 23.58 -4.76
CA ASP A 360 -31.84 24.27 -4.10
C ASP A 360 -31.50 25.76 -4.02
N LEU A 361 -32.21 26.56 -4.81
CA LEU A 361 -31.97 27.99 -5.00
C LEU A 361 -33.11 28.79 -4.38
N LYS A 362 -32.78 29.77 -3.54
CA LYS A 362 -33.77 30.66 -2.92
C LYS A 362 -33.32 32.10 -2.96
N ILE A 363 -34.19 33.01 -3.42
CA ILE A 363 -34.01 34.45 -3.26
C ILE A 363 -34.95 34.91 -2.15
N ASP A 364 -34.39 35.41 -1.06
CA ASP A 364 -35.14 35.84 0.13
C ASP A 364 -36.12 34.76 0.65
N GLY A 365 -35.65 33.51 0.64
CA GLY A 365 -36.43 32.34 1.06
C GLY A 365 -37.45 31.84 0.02
N LYS A 366 -37.70 32.57 -1.07
CA LYS A 366 -38.57 32.12 -2.17
C LYS A 366 -37.77 31.29 -3.15
N LYS A 367 -38.29 30.12 -3.51
CA LYS A 367 -37.63 29.19 -4.44
C LYS A 367 -37.55 29.79 -5.85
N VAL A 368 -36.35 29.74 -6.45
CA VAL A 368 -36.12 30.08 -7.86
C VAL A 368 -36.40 28.85 -8.72
N ASN A 369 -37.18 29.00 -9.79
CA ASN A 369 -37.54 27.87 -10.67
C ASN A 369 -36.91 27.96 -12.05
N ALA A 370 -36.61 29.16 -12.55
CA ALA A 370 -36.01 29.36 -13.86
C ALA A 370 -34.52 29.72 -13.72
N TYR A 371 -33.65 28.74 -13.96
CA TYR A 371 -32.20 28.93 -13.92
C TYR A 371 -31.47 28.04 -14.92
N ASN A 372 -30.22 28.39 -15.22
CA ASN A 372 -29.29 27.58 -15.98
C ASN A 372 -27.95 27.52 -15.24
N VAL A 373 -27.24 26.39 -15.33
CA VAL A 373 -25.88 26.26 -14.77
C VAL A 373 -24.94 25.80 -15.86
N ASN A 374 -23.92 26.61 -16.14
CA ASN A 374 -22.83 26.28 -17.06
C ASN A 374 -21.51 26.22 -16.28
N GLY A 375 -21.06 25.00 -15.97
CA GLY A 375 -19.89 24.79 -15.12
C GLY A 375 -20.10 25.36 -13.72
N ARG A 376 -19.47 26.51 -13.43
CA ARG A 376 -19.60 27.24 -12.16
C ARG A 376 -20.56 28.42 -12.24
N ILE A 377 -21.03 28.81 -13.42
CA ILE A 377 -21.88 29.99 -13.58
C ILE A 377 -23.34 29.58 -13.45
N LEU A 378 -24.00 30.09 -12.41
CA LEU A 378 -25.44 30.01 -12.19
C LEU A 378 -26.09 31.27 -12.78
N SER A 379 -26.97 31.11 -13.77
CA SER A 379 -27.78 32.18 -14.35
C SER A 379 -29.22 32.05 -13.88
N ILE A 380 -29.78 33.10 -13.29
CA ILE A 380 -31.20 33.20 -12.96
C ILE A 380 -31.92 33.79 -14.18
N LEU A 381 -32.91 33.06 -14.69
CA LEU A 381 -33.64 33.43 -15.91
C LEU A 381 -34.96 34.16 -15.62
N GLU A 382 -35.44 34.09 -14.37
CA GLU A 382 -36.60 34.88 -13.93
C GLU A 382 -36.19 36.30 -13.54
N PRO A 383 -37.04 37.32 -13.80
CA PRO A 383 -36.76 38.71 -13.43
C PRO A 383 -36.55 38.82 -11.92
N VAL A 384 -35.40 39.34 -11.51
CA VAL A 384 -35.14 39.58 -10.09
C VAL A 384 -35.64 40.97 -9.71
N THR A 385 -36.83 41.02 -9.12
CA THR A 385 -37.59 42.26 -8.90
C THR A 385 -37.05 43.14 -7.77
N GLU A 386 -36.23 42.59 -6.87
CA GLU A 386 -35.75 43.28 -5.68
C GLU A 386 -34.21 43.32 -5.68
N ARG A 387 -33.64 44.51 -5.87
CA ARG A 387 -32.18 44.77 -5.93
C ARG A 387 -31.44 44.54 -4.60
N SER A 388 -32.14 44.07 -3.57
CA SER A 388 -31.62 43.88 -2.20
C SER A 388 -31.71 42.45 -1.69
N GLY A 389 -32.15 41.51 -2.51
CA GLY A 389 -32.32 40.12 -2.07
C GLY A 389 -31.00 39.38 -1.82
N THR A 390 -31.06 38.30 -1.05
CA THR A 390 -29.96 37.33 -0.93
C THR A 390 -30.33 36.06 -1.67
N LEU A 391 -29.50 35.66 -2.64
CA LEU A 391 -29.59 34.36 -3.29
C LEU A 391 -28.84 33.33 -2.43
N GLU A 392 -29.56 32.41 -1.81
CA GLU A 392 -29.03 31.21 -1.18
C GLU A 392 -28.98 30.07 -2.20
N VAL A 393 -27.81 29.46 -2.36
CA VAL A 393 -27.56 28.32 -3.24
C VAL A 393 -27.06 27.15 -2.41
N LYS A 394 -27.88 26.11 -2.29
CA LYS A 394 -27.50 24.81 -1.70
C LYS A 394 -27.28 23.80 -2.82
N TYR A 395 -26.17 23.09 -2.80
CA TYR A 395 -25.85 22.09 -3.83
C TYR A 395 -24.84 21.07 -3.33
N LYS A 396 -24.62 20.01 -4.10
CA LYS A 396 -23.55 19.02 -3.92
C LYS A 396 -22.51 19.17 -5.03
N HIS A 397 -21.25 18.88 -4.71
CA HIS A 397 -20.15 18.92 -5.68
C HIS A 397 -19.19 17.74 -5.53
N SER A 398 -18.34 17.53 -6.54
CA SER A 398 -17.26 16.53 -6.54
C SER A 398 -17.72 15.10 -6.20
N PRO A 399 -18.77 14.54 -6.85
CA PRO A 399 -19.20 13.18 -6.58
C PRO A 399 -18.09 12.17 -6.93
N VAL A 400 -17.93 11.16 -6.08
CA VAL A 400 -17.03 10.02 -6.31
C VAL A 400 -17.88 8.76 -6.40
N ALA A 401 -17.79 8.04 -7.52
CA ALA A 401 -18.61 6.86 -7.75
C ALA A 401 -18.39 5.82 -6.64
N MET A 402 -19.49 5.30 -6.10
CA MET A 402 -19.44 4.23 -5.10
C MET A 402 -19.28 2.87 -5.79
N THR A 403 -18.51 1.96 -5.20
CA THR A 403 -18.21 0.64 -5.75
C THR A 403 -18.40 -0.47 -4.71
N LYS A 404 -18.75 -1.67 -5.18
CA LYS A 404 -18.73 -2.90 -4.37
C LYS A 404 -17.46 -3.72 -4.56
N SER A 405 -16.61 -3.33 -5.51
CA SER A 405 -15.49 -4.13 -5.99
C SER A 405 -14.17 -3.43 -5.68
N PHE A 406 -13.28 -4.12 -4.98
CA PHE A 406 -12.00 -3.62 -4.49
C PHE A 406 -10.88 -4.52 -5.00
N ALA A 407 -9.86 -3.94 -5.63
CA ALA A 407 -8.74 -4.67 -6.20
C ALA A 407 -7.57 -4.69 -5.19
N PRO A 408 -7.24 -5.85 -4.60
CA PRO A 408 -6.12 -5.99 -3.68
C PRO A 408 -4.81 -5.51 -4.30
N THR A 409 -3.93 -4.92 -3.49
CA THR A 409 -2.63 -4.40 -3.96
C THR A 409 -1.62 -5.49 -4.29
N HIS A 410 -1.86 -6.73 -3.83
CA HIS A 410 -1.00 -7.88 -4.01
C HIS A 410 -1.82 -9.13 -4.36
N ALA A 411 -1.21 -10.09 -5.05
CA ALA A 411 -1.80 -11.41 -5.25
C ALA A 411 -2.10 -12.06 -3.89
N LEU A 412 -3.34 -12.54 -3.73
CA LEU A 412 -3.84 -13.05 -2.45
C LEU A 412 -4.25 -14.51 -2.52
N ASP A 413 -4.30 -15.16 -1.36
CA ASP A 413 -4.99 -16.44 -1.19
C ASP A 413 -6.47 -16.19 -0.86
N GLY A 414 -7.34 -16.54 -1.81
CA GLY A 414 -8.79 -16.31 -1.73
C GLY A 414 -9.46 -16.91 -0.48
N LYS A 415 -8.84 -17.90 0.17
CA LYS A 415 -9.37 -18.54 1.38
C LYS A 415 -9.04 -17.80 2.68
N THR A 416 -8.20 -16.76 2.59
CA THR A 416 -7.66 -16.04 3.76
C THR A 416 -8.18 -14.62 3.90
N ILE A 417 -9.11 -14.22 3.03
CA ILE A 417 -9.63 -12.87 2.98
C ILE A 417 -10.50 -12.61 4.21
N GLU A 418 -10.31 -11.43 4.81
CA GLU A 418 -11.15 -10.87 5.85
C GLU A 418 -11.49 -9.44 5.46
N VAL A 419 -12.78 -9.13 5.34
CA VAL A 419 -13.25 -7.78 4.99
C VAL A 419 -13.86 -7.10 6.20
N PHE A 420 -13.56 -5.82 6.38
CA PHE A 420 -14.13 -4.97 7.42
C PHE A 420 -14.76 -3.74 6.78
N VAL A 421 -15.94 -3.35 7.25
CA VAL A 421 -16.61 -2.09 6.87
C VAL A 421 -16.84 -1.27 8.13
N ASN A 422 -16.30 -0.06 8.17
CA ASN A 422 -16.29 0.82 9.34
C ASN A 422 -15.76 0.14 10.62
N GLY A 423 -14.74 -0.72 10.46
CA GLY A 423 -14.13 -1.48 11.55
C GLY A 423 -14.84 -2.78 11.93
N THR A 424 -16.05 -3.02 11.44
CA THR A 424 -16.81 -4.25 11.71
C THR A 424 -16.47 -5.33 10.69
N ALA A 425 -16.06 -6.51 11.16
CA ALA A 425 -15.79 -7.65 10.29
C ALA A 425 -17.09 -8.15 9.62
N LEU A 426 -17.06 -8.34 8.30
CA LEU A 426 -18.14 -8.94 7.54
C LEU A 426 -18.05 -10.47 7.59
N ALA A 427 -19.20 -11.15 7.55
CA ALA A 427 -19.22 -12.60 7.41
C ALA A 427 -18.79 -13.00 5.99
N ALA A 428 -18.17 -14.17 5.83
CA ALA A 428 -17.69 -14.68 4.53
C ALA A 428 -18.79 -14.84 3.45
N LYS A 429 -20.07 -14.83 3.83
CA LYS A 429 -21.22 -14.84 2.90
C LYS A 429 -21.55 -13.47 2.30
N ASP A 430 -21.01 -12.39 2.89
CA ASP A 430 -21.32 -11.00 2.52
C ASP A 430 -20.27 -10.41 1.57
N TYR A 431 -19.27 -11.20 1.19
CA TYR A 431 -18.32 -10.89 0.13
C TYR A 431 -17.87 -12.16 -0.60
N SER A 432 -17.30 -11.99 -1.78
CA SER A 432 -16.66 -13.05 -2.55
C SER A 432 -15.36 -12.54 -3.17
N TYR A 433 -14.47 -13.46 -3.53
CA TYR A 433 -13.29 -13.16 -4.34
C TYR A 433 -13.50 -13.68 -5.75
N ASN A 434 -13.44 -12.78 -6.73
CA ASN A 434 -13.54 -13.12 -8.12
C ASN A 434 -12.14 -13.35 -8.69
N GLU A 435 -11.75 -14.62 -8.82
CA GLU A 435 -10.42 -15.00 -9.31
C GLU A 435 -10.13 -14.47 -10.72
N SER A 436 -11.15 -14.33 -11.57
CA SER A 436 -10.97 -13.86 -12.96
C SER A 436 -10.64 -12.37 -13.06
N THR A 437 -11.14 -11.57 -12.11
CA THR A 437 -10.89 -10.11 -12.07
C THR A 437 -9.88 -9.72 -11.01
N ALA A 438 -9.47 -10.67 -10.15
CA ALA A 438 -8.67 -10.46 -8.95
C ALA A 438 -9.26 -9.36 -8.05
N LYS A 439 -10.58 -9.36 -7.83
CA LYS A 439 -11.26 -8.36 -6.98
C LYS A 439 -12.07 -9.01 -5.87
N VAL A 440 -12.12 -8.34 -4.74
CA VAL A 440 -13.05 -8.63 -3.65
C VAL A 440 -14.35 -7.88 -3.91
N GLU A 441 -15.45 -8.61 -4.04
CA GLU A 441 -16.77 -8.08 -4.32
C GLU A 441 -17.65 -8.20 -3.07
N LEU A 442 -18.16 -7.06 -2.59
CA LEU A 442 -19.10 -7.03 -1.47
C LEU A 442 -20.51 -7.27 -1.99
N ARG A 443 -21.31 -8.00 -1.21
CA ARG A 443 -22.72 -8.25 -1.53
C ARG A 443 -23.53 -6.94 -1.54
N ASP A 444 -23.38 -6.17 -0.46
CA ASP A 444 -24.07 -4.89 -0.26
C ASP A 444 -23.14 -3.72 -0.52
N LEU A 445 -23.69 -2.59 -0.98
CA LEU A 445 -22.92 -1.37 -1.23
C LEU A 445 -22.66 -0.68 0.12
N PRO A 446 -21.40 -0.49 0.54
CA PRO A 446 -21.11 0.30 1.73
C PRO A 446 -21.69 1.71 1.62
N GLY A 447 -22.09 2.30 2.75
CA GLY A 447 -22.57 3.68 2.80
C GLY A 447 -21.50 4.70 2.34
N GLU A 448 -21.94 5.93 2.06
CA GLU A 448 -21.03 7.00 1.62
C GLU A 448 -19.87 7.19 2.60
N LEU A 449 -18.66 7.35 2.07
CA LEU A 449 -17.41 7.52 2.85
C LEU A 449 -17.08 6.39 3.82
N ALA A 450 -17.74 5.23 3.74
CA ALA A 450 -17.40 4.09 4.57
C ALA A 450 -15.94 3.65 4.38
N ALA A 451 -15.27 3.34 5.49
CA ALA A 451 -13.92 2.78 5.47
C ALA A 451 -14.02 1.27 5.22
N VAL A 452 -13.45 0.79 4.11
CA VAL A 452 -13.38 -0.63 3.76
C VAL A 452 -11.95 -1.10 3.90
N LYS A 453 -11.74 -2.15 4.69
CA LYS A 453 -10.42 -2.74 4.91
C LYS A 453 -10.44 -4.20 4.48
N VAL A 454 -9.48 -4.61 3.66
CA VAL A 454 -9.33 -5.99 3.18
C VAL A 454 -8.00 -6.53 3.70
N ARG A 455 -8.05 -7.56 4.54
CA ARG A 455 -6.88 -8.25 5.10
C ARG A 455 -6.78 -9.64 4.49
N TYR A 456 -5.59 -10.06 4.08
CA TYR A 456 -5.39 -11.34 3.39
C TYR A 456 -3.94 -11.79 3.47
N ARG A 457 -3.68 -13.09 3.25
CA ARG A 457 -2.32 -13.62 3.10
C ARG A 457 -1.87 -13.60 1.64
N ALA A 458 -0.55 -13.53 1.43
CA ALA A 458 0.06 -13.62 0.11
C ALA A 458 -0.43 -14.88 -0.65
N GLY A 459 -0.70 -14.73 -1.95
CA GLY A 459 -1.16 -15.80 -2.83
C GLY A 459 -0.09 -16.80 -3.27
N THR A 460 1.05 -16.87 -2.58
CA THR A 460 2.08 -17.87 -2.86
C THR A 460 1.63 -19.25 -2.40
N ASP A 461 1.79 -20.25 -3.25
CA ASP A 461 1.47 -21.64 -2.91
C ASP A 461 2.34 -22.14 -1.76
N LEU A 462 1.70 -22.80 -0.80
CA LEU A 462 2.40 -23.43 0.32
C LEU A 462 3.04 -24.75 -0.13
N PRO A 463 4.32 -25.00 0.23
CA PRO A 463 4.99 -26.27 -0.03
C PRO A 463 4.17 -27.49 0.43
N LYS A 464 4.08 -28.48 -0.44
CA LYS A 464 3.51 -29.80 -0.16
C LYS A 464 4.54 -30.91 -0.11
N ILE A 465 5.78 -30.59 -0.50
CA ILE A 465 6.85 -31.54 -0.75
C ILE A 465 7.95 -31.30 0.27
N PHE A 466 8.29 -32.34 1.02
CA PHE A 466 9.30 -32.34 2.06
C PHE A 466 10.34 -33.40 1.72
N SER A 467 11.62 -33.10 1.92
CA SER A 467 12.69 -34.05 1.59
C SER A 467 12.96 -35.00 2.75
N TYR A 468 13.77 -36.02 2.53
CA TYR A 468 14.41 -36.79 3.58
C TYR A 468 15.83 -37.21 3.20
N VAL A 469 16.70 -37.44 4.19
CA VAL A 469 18.14 -37.55 3.94
C VAL A 469 18.62 -38.98 3.73
N SER A 470 17.94 -39.98 4.28
CA SER A 470 18.45 -41.36 4.35
C SER A 470 17.50 -42.38 3.75
N ASP A 471 18.06 -43.52 3.34
CA ASP A 471 17.26 -44.71 3.04
C ASP A 471 16.64 -45.27 4.33
N TYR A 472 15.44 -45.85 4.23
CA TYR A 472 14.68 -46.34 5.37
C TYR A 472 13.79 -47.53 5.02
N TYR A 473 13.26 -48.19 6.04
CA TYR A 473 12.23 -49.23 5.93
C TYR A 473 10.86 -48.60 5.65
N LEU A 474 10.29 -48.83 4.45
CA LEU A 474 9.11 -48.10 3.97
C LEU A 474 7.90 -48.20 4.91
N GLU A 475 7.71 -49.35 5.54
CA GLU A 475 6.61 -49.63 6.48
C GLU A 475 6.71 -48.82 7.79
N THR A 476 7.86 -48.19 8.03
CA THR A 476 8.13 -47.42 9.26
C THR A 476 7.94 -45.92 9.07
N LEU A 477 7.78 -45.48 7.82
CA LEU A 477 7.59 -44.08 7.49
C LEU A 477 6.25 -43.58 8.05
N GLU A 478 6.35 -42.54 8.86
CA GLU A 478 5.23 -41.84 9.45
C GLU A 478 5.39 -40.34 9.20
N VAL A 479 4.32 -39.70 8.74
CA VAL A 479 4.29 -38.25 8.53
C VAL A 479 3.22 -37.66 9.44
N THR A 480 3.59 -36.65 10.22
CA THR A 480 2.64 -35.89 11.04
C THR A 480 2.62 -34.43 10.64
N VAL A 481 1.46 -33.79 10.73
CA VAL A 481 1.28 -32.35 10.51
C VAL A 481 0.60 -31.79 11.74
N ALA A 482 1.24 -30.81 12.39
CA ALA A 482 0.82 -30.28 13.69
C ALA A 482 0.59 -31.38 14.76
N GLY A 483 1.41 -32.45 14.72
CA GLY A 483 1.33 -33.59 15.64
C GLY A 483 0.30 -34.67 15.28
N GLU A 484 -0.55 -34.45 14.27
CA GLU A 484 -1.54 -35.44 13.82
C GLU A 484 -0.99 -36.28 12.66
N LYS A 485 -1.17 -37.61 12.71
CA LYS A 485 -0.72 -38.52 11.64
C LYS A 485 -1.51 -38.30 10.35
N VAL A 486 -0.80 -38.09 9.25
CA VAL A 486 -1.39 -37.92 7.91
C VAL A 486 -1.25 -39.23 7.13
N LYS A 487 -2.35 -39.69 6.52
CA LYS A 487 -2.36 -40.91 5.69
C LYS A 487 -2.25 -40.61 4.20
N ASP A 488 -2.66 -39.42 3.78
CA ASP A 488 -2.75 -39.02 2.38
C ASP A 488 -1.46 -38.34 1.91
N PHE A 489 -0.41 -39.14 1.75
CA PHE A 489 0.86 -38.70 1.18
C PHE A 489 1.43 -39.74 0.20
N THR A 490 2.27 -39.28 -0.71
CA THR A 490 3.04 -40.14 -1.61
C THR A 490 4.53 -39.98 -1.33
N VAL A 491 5.30 -41.02 -1.67
CA VAL A 491 6.74 -41.07 -1.44
C VAL A 491 7.43 -41.32 -2.77
N ASP A 492 8.37 -40.45 -3.13
CA ASP A 492 9.32 -40.67 -4.22
C ASP A 492 10.69 -40.98 -3.62
N ARG A 493 11.13 -42.24 -3.77
CA ARG A 493 12.43 -42.70 -3.26
C ARG A 493 13.61 -42.26 -4.11
N ALA A 494 13.42 -42.06 -5.41
CA ALA A 494 14.50 -41.66 -6.29
C ALA A 494 14.94 -40.22 -5.99
N THR A 495 13.99 -39.36 -5.65
CA THR A 495 14.25 -37.95 -5.31
C THR A 495 14.23 -37.65 -3.82
N ARG A 496 14.01 -38.68 -2.99
CA ARG A 496 13.88 -38.62 -1.53
C ARG A 496 12.89 -37.56 -1.05
N LYS A 497 11.67 -37.64 -1.55
CA LYS A 497 10.60 -36.66 -1.28
C LYS A 497 9.32 -37.32 -0.79
N VAL A 498 8.67 -36.68 0.18
CA VAL A 498 7.31 -36.95 0.64
C VAL A 498 6.41 -35.82 0.14
N SER A 499 5.32 -36.17 -0.54
CA SER A 499 4.36 -35.19 -1.07
C SER A 499 3.00 -35.37 -0.41
N LEU A 500 2.50 -34.34 0.26
CA LEU A 500 1.19 -34.32 0.90
C LEU A 500 0.09 -33.98 -0.11
N ALA A 501 -1.10 -34.59 0.03
CA ALA A 501 -2.25 -34.27 -0.85
C ALA A 501 -2.71 -32.80 -0.72
N SER A 502 -2.62 -32.25 0.49
CA SER A 502 -2.91 -30.85 0.80
C SER A 502 -1.73 -30.20 1.52
N ALA A 503 -1.52 -28.91 1.27
CA ALA A 503 -0.46 -28.17 1.95
C ALA A 503 -0.85 -27.94 3.42
N PRO A 504 0.07 -28.18 4.38
CA PRO A 504 -0.09 -27.71 5.75
C PRO A 504 -0.38 -26.21 5.79
N ARG A 505 -1.11 -25.75 6.81
CA ARG A 505 -1.37 -24.31 7.02
C ARG A 505 -0.08 -23.57 7.36
N ASP A 506 -0.08 -22.26 7.14
CA ASP A 506 1.02 -21.35 7.52
C ASP A 506 1.56 -21.66 8.93
N GLY A 507 2.89 -21.82 9.04
CA GLY A 507 3.58 -22.09 10.30
C GLY A 507 3.39 -23.48 10.91
N GLN A 508 2.56 -24.36 10.34
CA GLN A 508 2.40 -25.72 10.87
C GLN A 508 3.68 -26.54 10.70
N GLN A 509 4.03 -27.29 11.75
CA GLN A 509 5.15 -28.22 11.71
C GLN A 509 4.76 -29.50 10.96
N VAL A 510 5.66 -29.98 10.10
CA VAL A 510 5.61 -31.31 9.48
C VAL A 510 6.76 -32.12 10.02
N VAL A 511 6.48 -33.32 10.53
CA VAL A 511 7.51 -34.24 11.01
C VAL A 511 7.46 -35.50 10.17
N VAL A 512 8.58 -35.86 9.58
CA VAL A 512 8.78 -37.11 8.84
C VAL A 512 9.64 -38.01 9.73
N SER A 513 9.10 -39.17 10.11
CA SER A 513 9.72 -40.12 11.03
C SER A 513 9.87 -41.48 10.38
N TYR A 514 11.06 -42.10 10.47
CA TYR A 514 11.34 -43.41 9.85
C TYR A 514 12.52 -44.13 10.51
N GLU A 515 12.65 -45.43 10.24
CA GLU A 515 13.74 -46.29 10.73
C GLU A 515 14.78 -46.54 9.63
N LEU A 516 16.06 -46.34 9.94
CA LEU A 516 17.18 -46.60 9.03
C LEU A 516 17.54 -48.09 8.97
N PRO A 517 18.12 -48.55 7.85
CA PRO A 517 18.86 -49.81 7.82
C PRO A 517 20.01 -49.76 8.86
N GLY A 518 19.92 -50.61 9.88
CA GLY A 518 20.88 -50.64 10.99
C GLY A 518 20.32 -50.18 12.34
N ASP A 519 19.20 -49.44 12.37
CA ASP A 519 18.55 -49.04 13.63
C ASP A 519 18.07 -50.26 14.44
N ARG A 520 17.88 -51.40 13.77
CA ARG A 520 17.50 -52.67 14.40
C ARG A 520 18.77 -53.47 14.68
N LYS A 521 19.07 -53.74 15.96
CA LYS A 521 20.14 -54.66 16.32
C LYS A 521 19.71 -56.08 15.96
N THR A 522 20.35 -56.67 14.95
CA THR A 522 20.03 -58.02 14.46
C THR A 522 20.91 -59.10 15.09
N ASP A 523 22.08 -58.71 15.61
CA ASP A 523 23.11 -59.64 16.04
C ASP A 523 23.21 -59.61 17.56
N TYR A 524 23.03 -60.76 18.20
CA TYR A 524 23.09 -60.92 19.66
C TYR A 524 24.10 -62.00 20.03
N PRO A 525 24.97 -61.77 21.02
CA PRO A 525 25.94 -62.77 21.42
C PRO A 525 25.26 -63.98 22.06
N VAL A 526 25.73 -65.17 21.70
CA VAL A 526 25.43 -66.41 22.42
C VAL A 526 26.19 -66.38 23.73
N LEU A 527 25.50 -66.53 24.86
CA LEU A 527 26.09 -66.48 26.19
C LEU A 527 25.82 -67.79 26.93
N GLY A 528 26.85 -68.27 27.61
CA GLY A 528 26.80 -69.43 28.48
C GLY A 528 26.79 -70.78 27.78
N VAL A 529 27.07 -70.84 26.49
CA VAL A 529 27.07 -72.08 25.71
C VAL A 529 28.34 -72.19 24.87
N LEU A 530 28.94 -73.38 24.83
CA LEU A 530 30.01 -73.75 23.90
C LEU A 530 29.39 -74.03 22.52
N LEU A 531 29.76 -73.24 21.51
CA LEU A 531 29.08 -73.28 20.20
C LEU A 531 29.22 -74.61 19.47
N ASP A 532 30.34 -75.30 19.68
CA ASP A 532 30.63 -76.63 19.13
C ASP A 532 29.80 -77.74 19.80
N GLU A 533 29.09 -77.43 20.89
CA GLU A 533 28.24 -78.37 21.63
C GLU A 533 26.74 -78.17 21.37
N VAL A 534 26.34 -77.15 20.60
CA VAL A 534 24.93 -76.88 20.29
C VAL A 534 24.44 -77.79 19.17
N GLU A 535 23.52 -78.71 19.47
CA GLU A 535 22.87 -79.60 18.49
C GLU A 535 21.70 -78.93 17.77
N ALA A 536 20.91 -78.15 18.51
CA ALA A 536 19.76 -77.44 17.98
C ALA A 536 19.58 -76.08 18.66
N PHE A 537 19.12 -75.09 17.88
CA PHE A 537 18.86 -73.74 18.35
C PHE A 537 17.48 -73.28 17.90
N GLN A 538 16.76 -72.60 18.78
CA GLN A 538 15.51 -71.92 18.45
C GLN A 538 15.37 -70.63 19.25
N MET A 539 14.98 -69.55 18.58
CA MET A 539 14.59 -68.31 19.24
C MET A 539 13.07 -68.21 19.30
N VAL A 540 12.52 -67.95 20.49
CA VAL A 540 11.08 -67.78 20.69
C VAL A 540 10.76 -66.47 21.40
N ASP A 541 9.61 -65.88 21.09
CA ASP A 541 9.04 -64.79 21.87
C ASP A 541 8.74 -65.26 23.30
N ALA A 542 9.19 -64.51 24.30
CA ALA A 542 9.09 -64.93 25.69
C ALA A 542 7.64 -64.93 26.22
N GLU A 543 6.75 -64.14 25.62
CA GLU A 543 5.36 -64.00 26.04
C GLU A 543 4.42 -64.90 25.22
N SER A 544 4.55 -64.88 23.89
CA SER A 544 3.66 -65.62 22.99
C SER A 544 4.13 -67.04 22.68
N GLY A 545 5.41 -67.35 22.89
CA GLY A 545 6.05 -68.60 22.46
C GLY A 545 6.23 -68.71 20.94
N GLU A 546 5.94 -67.65 20.17
CA GLU A 546 6.14 -67.61 18.71
C GLU A 546 7.60 -67.83 18.35
N VAL A 547 7.88 -68.70 17.38
CA VAL A 547 9.23 -68.94 16.87
C VAL A 547 9.65 -67.81 15.95
N LEU A 548 10.79 -67.18 16.24
CA LEU A 548 11.33 -66.08 15.44
C LEU A 548 12.35 -66.58 14.42
N PRO A 549 12.28 -66.13 13.14
CA PRO A 549 13.32 -66.42 12.15
C PRO A 549 14.68 -65.91 12.62
N SER A 550 15.58 -66.84 12.89
CA SER A 550 16.91 -66.57 13.41
C SER A 550 17.88 -67.67 13.03
N VAL A 551 19.17 -67.34 12.92
CA VAL A 551 20.25 -68.30 12.64
C VAL A 551 21.40 -68.10 13.62
N LEU A 552 22.05 -69.19 13.98
CA LEU A 552 23.28 -69.19 14.76
C LEU A 552 24.47 -69.12 13.79
N ASP A 553 25.30 -68.09 13.89
CA ASP A 553 26.46 -67.89 13.01
C ASP A 553 27.63 -67.27 13.78
N GLY A 554 28.72 -68.03 13.95
CA GLY A 554 29.97 -67.53 14.53
C GLY A 554 29.86 -66.99 15.95
N GLY A 555 28.96 -67.53 16.77
CA GLY A 555 28.73 -67.06 18.15
C GLY A 555 27.73 -65.92 18.28
N LEU A 556 27.08 -65.56 17.17
CA LEU A 556 26.00 -64.59 17.12
C LEU A 556 24.69 -65.26 16.75
N ILE A 557 23.62 -64.81 17.36
CA ILE A 557 22.25 -65.06 16.92
C ILE A 557 21.89 -63.91 15.99
N LYS A 558 21.66 -64.22 14.72
CA LYS A 558 21.21 -63.26 13.73
C LYS A 558 19.70 -63.37 13.58
N VAL A 559 18.99 -62.34 14.01
CA VAL A 559 17.53 -62.24 13.95
C VAL A 559 17.14 -61.50 12.67
N ASP A 560 16.12 -61.97 11.97
CA ASP A 560 15.58 -61.24 10.83
C ASP A 560 15.15 -59.82 11.25
N PRO A 561 15.65 -58.74 10.61
CA PRO A 561 15.33 -57.37 10.96
C PRO A 561 13.83 -57.10 11.08
N LEU A 562 12.97 -57.76 10.30
CA LEU A 562 11.51 -57.55 10.31
C LEU A 562 10.85 -57.97 11.64
N TYR A 563 11.52 -58.81 12.42
CA TYR A 563 11.02 -59.33 13.70
C TYR A 563 11.61 -58.62 14.91
N VAL A 564 12.61 -57.75 14.71
CA VAL A 564 13.22 -56.92 15.74
C VAL A 564 12.30 -55.74 16.04
N ARG A 565 11.65 -55.79 17.21
CA ARG A 565 10.86 -54.68 17.77
C ARG A 565 11.50 -54.27 19.09
N GLY A 566 11.84 -52.99 19.24
CA GLY A 566 12.46 -52.48 20.47
C GLY A 566 11.67 -52.86 21.72
N GLY A 567 12.35 -53.45 22.71
CA GLY A 567 11.75 -53.87 23.98
C GLY A 567 11.11 -55.26 23.97
N ARG A 568 11.01 -55.94 22.82
CA ARG A 568 10.49 -57.30 22.72
C ARG A 568 11.40 -58.28 23.48
N LYS A 569 10.83 -59.02 24.43
CA LYS A 569 11.56 -60.04 25.20
C LYS A 569 11.50 -61.38 24.47
N VAL A 570 12.64 -62.06 24.40
CA VAL A 570 12.81 -63.29 23.61
C VAL A 570 13.72 -64.26 24.35
N LEU A 571 13.58 -65.56 24.06
CA LEU A 571 14.33 -66.65 24.65
C LEU A 571 15.06 -67.42 23.55
N GLY A 572 16.39 -67.47 23.62
CA GLY A 572 17.20 -68.40 22.83
C GLY A 572 17.30 -69.72 23.56
N LYS A 573 16.80 -70.80 22.96
CA LYS A 573 16.85 -72.16 23.51
C LYS A 573 17.92 -72.94 22.76
N TYR A 574 18.86 -73.53 23.50
CA TYR A 574 19.97 -74.31 23.00
C TYR A 574 19.84 -75.73 23.53
N ASN A 575 19.75 -76.71 22.62
CA ASN A 575 19.93 -78.11 22.95
C ASN A 575 21.41 -78.45 22.83
N ILE A 576 22.03 -78.96 23.89
CA ILE A 576 23.48 -79.21 23.97
C ILE A 576 23.80 -80.69 24.13
N ALA A 577 24.87 -81.15 23.48
CA ALA A 577 25.33 -82.54 23.52
C ALA A 577 26.17 -82.89 24.76
N HIS A 578 26.42 -81.93 25.66
CA HIS A 578 27.44 -82.04 26.70
C HIS A 578 26.95 -82.74 27.98
N GLU A 579 27.64 -83.81 28.38
CA GLU A 579 27.53 -84.39 29.73
C GLU A 579 28.47 -83.64 30.69
N PHE A 580 27.94 -82.88 31.65
CA PHE A 580 28.76 -82.20 32.66
C PHE A 580 29.42 -83.21 33.61
N ILE A 581 30.70 -83.53 33.38
CA ILE A 581 31.47 -84.43 34.25
C ILE A 581 31.90 -83.68 35.51
N GLY A 582 31.34 -84.04 36.67
CA GLY A 582 31.88 -83.67 37.98
C GLY A 582 31.32 -82.38 38.62
N LYS A 583 30.07 -82.00 38.33
CA LYS A 583 29.37 -80.84 38.94
C LYS A 583 30.02 -79.48 38.71
N GLN A 584 30.96 -79.39 37.77
CA GLN A 584 31.61 -78.14 37.40
C GLN A 584 30.94 -77.58 36.15
N PHE A 585 30.41 -76.37 36.27
CA PHE A 585 29.79 -75.62 35.18
C PHE A 585 30.83 -74.67 34.60
N VAL A 586 30.90 -74.58 33.28
CA VAL A 586 31.74 -73.61 32.57
C VAL A 586 30.89 -72.94 31.51
N LEU A 587 30.59 -71.66 31.73
CA LEU A 587 29.80 -70.83 30.83
C LEU A 587 30.74 -69.92 30.04
N GLU A 588 30.66 -69.96 28.71
CA GLU A 588 31.39 -69.01 27.87
C GLU A 588 30.68 -67.65 27.84
N THR A 589 31.43 -66.60 28.17
CA THR A 589 30.97 -65.23 28.18
C THR A 589 31.93 -64.41 27.32
N PRO A 590 31.62 -64.14 26.02
CA PRO A 590 32.48 -63.34 25.13
C PRO A 590 32.80 -61.93 25.68
N VAL A 591 32.04 -61.52 26.70
CA VAL A 591 32.10 -60.25 27.42
C VAL A 591 32.27 -60.53 28.91
N LEU A 592 33.12 -59.75 29.57
CA LEU A 592 33.37 -59.94 31.01
C LEU A 592 32.17 -59.41 31.82
N PRO A 593 31.55 -60.22 32.69
CA PRO A 593 30.45 -59.75 33.54
C PRO A 593 30.95 -58.73 34.57
N PHE A 594 30.09 -57.81 34.97
CA PHE A 594 30.32 -57.00 36.16
C PHE A 594 30.19 -57.91 37.39
N LEU A 595 31.27 -58.08 38.14
CA LEU A 595 31.33 -59.07 39.22
C LEU A 595 30.23 -58.87 40.27
N ASP A 596 29.94 -57.61 40.63
CA ASP A 596 28.90 -57.27 41.61
C ASP A 596 27.46 -57.55 41.14
N SER A 597 27.28 -57.82 39.85
CA SER A 597 25.98 -58.17 39.27
C SER A 597 25.76 -59.67 39.12
N LEU A 598 26.82 -60.49 39.24
CA LEU A 598 26.75 -61.92 39.01
C LEU A 598 26.05 -62.64 40.16
N LYS A 599 24.96 -63.33 39.85
CA LYS A 599 24.18 -64.16 40.76
C LYS A 599 23.93 -65.52 40.15
N ILE A 600 24.12 -66.55 40.96
CA ILE A 600 23.88 -67.94 40.61
C ILE A 600 22.88 -68.49 41.62
N GLU A 601 21.74 -68.97 41.14
CA GLU A 601 20.63 -69.46 41.94
C GLU A 601 20.25 -70.86 41.46
N ALA A 602 19.99 -71.79 42.38
CA ALA A 602 19.39 -73.08 42.06
C ALA A 602 18.17 -73.30 42.93
N ALA A 603 17.02 -73.63 42.31
CA ALA A 603 15.73 -73.69 43.00
C ALA A 603 15.40 -72.43 43.85
N GLY A 604 15.89 -71.26 43.43
CA GLY A 604 15.71 -69.99 44.15
C GLY A 604 16.66 -69.74 45.33
N ASP A 605 17.62 -70.63 45.60
CA ASP A 605 18.62 -70.48 46.66
C ASP A 605 20.01 -70.15 46.06
N THR A 606 20.58 -69.03 46.50
CA THR A 606 21.92 -68.54 46.07
C THR A 606 23.08 -69.27 46.75
N THR A 607 22.83 -70.10 47.76
CA THR A 607 23.86 -70.78 48.54
C THR A 607 24.19 -72.18 48.03
N LEU A 608 23.31 -72.76 47.20
CA LEU A 608 23.41 -74.12 46.70
C LEU A 608 24.39 -74.27 45.52
N CYS A 609 24.52 -73.21 44.73
CA CYS A 609 25.41 -73.10 43.58
C CYS A 609 26.29 -71.85 43.69
N GLY A 610 27.46 -71.83 43.03
CA GLY A 610 28.41 -70.71 43.10
C GLY A 610 29.61 -70.97 44.02
N GLN A 611 29.81 -72.22 44.46
CA GLN A 611 31.08 -72.62 45.04
C GLN A 611 32.17 -72.56 43.94
N ASP A 612 33.41 -72.29 44.34
CA ASP A 612 34.55 -72.20 43.42
C ASP A 612 34.34 -71.21 42.25
N LEU A 613 33.56 -70.16 42.47
CA LEU A 613 33.27 -69.16 41.44
C LEU A 613 34.56 -68.52 40.93
N LEU A 614 34.85 -68.75 39.66
CA LEU A 614 35.99 -68.19 38.95
C LEU A 614 35.50 -67.52 37.67
N VAL A 615 35.75 -66.21 37.58
CA VAL A 615 35.52 -65.42 36.37
C VAL A 615 36.87 -65.11 35.76
N ARG A 616 37.25 -65.81 34.68
CA ARG A 616 38.56 -65.62 34.03
C ARG A 616 38.46 -65.82 32.53
N ALA A 617 39.08 -64.90 31.77
CA ALA A 617 39.24 -65.00 30.32
C ALA A 617 37.93 -65.28 29.55
N GLY A 618 36.84 -64.61 29.93
CA GLY A 618 35.55 -64.79 29.28
C GLY A 618 34.89 -66.13 29.60
N LYS A 619 35.21 -66.75 30.74
CA LYS A 619 34.51 -67.92 31.27
C LYS A 619 34.05 -67.65 32.69
N ILE A 620 32.83 -68.08 33.00
CA ILE A 620 32.32 -68.18 34.36
C ILE A 620 32.30 -69.67 34.71
N SER A 621 33.11 -70.08 35.68
CA SER A 621 33.06 -71.44 36.20
C SER A 621 32.62 -71.49 37.65
N PHE A 622 31.78 -72.45 38.00
CA PHE A 622 31.27 -72.65 39.35
C PHE A 622 30.88 -74.11 39.57
N SER A 623 30.65 -74.51 40.83
CA SER A 623 30.14 -75.83 41.20
C SER A 623 28.86 -75.72 42.05
N CYS A 624 28.06 -76.79 42.03
CA CYS A 624 26.83 -76.94 42.82
C CYS A 624 26.93 -78.13 43.78
N ARG A 625 26.30 -78.02 44.96
CA ARG A 625 26.37 -79.06 46.00
C ARG A 625 25.41 -80.23 45.77
N ASP A 626 24.25 -79.97 45.17
CA ASP A 626 23.20 -80.96 44.89
C ASP A 626 23.01 -81.17 43.37
N GLU A 627 22.43 -82.29 42.97
CA GLU A 627 22.18 -82.69 41.57
C GLU A 627 20.70 -82.57 41.17
N ASP A 628 19.77 -82.51 42.15
CA ASP A 628 18.33 -82.61 41.90
C ASP A 628 17.62 -81.24 41.77
N PHE A 629 18.21 -80.28 41.06
CA PHE A 629 17.58 -78.98 40.81
C PHE A 629 16.84 -78.96 39.47
N ALA A 630 15.59 -78.51 39.46
CA ALA A 630 14.80 -78.37 38.24
C ALA A 630 15.46 -77.43 37.22
N ASP A 631 16.07 -76.35 37.71
CA ASP A 631 16.84 -75.37 36.94
C ASP A 631 17.94 -74.69 37.77
N ILE A 632 18.99 -74.23 37.07
CA ILE A 632 20.02 -73.33 37.59
C ILE A 632 19.91 -72.02 36.83
N ARG A 633 19.74 -70.91 37.54
CA ARG A 633 19.66 -69.57 36.98
C ARG A 633 20.98 -68.83 37.20
N VAL A 634 21.57 -68.36 36.11
CA VAL A 634 22.77 -67.51 36.14
C VAL A 634 22.39 -66.15 35.57
N SER A 635 22.43 -65.12 36.41
CA SER A 635 22.14 -63.76 36.00
C SER A 635 23.33 -62.85 36.26
N TYR A 636 23.61 -61.95 35.33
CA TYR A 636 24.65 -60.94 35.46
C TYR A 636 24.38 -59.78 34.50
N ALA A 637 25.11 -58.68 34.65
CA ALA A 637 25.13 -57.59 33.70
C ALA A 637 26.52 -57.46 33.09
N TYR A 638 26.57 -57.01 31.84
CA TYR A 638 27.81 -56.63 31.15
C TYR A 638 27.54 -55.38 30.30
N ALA A 639 28.56 -54.80 29.67
CA ALA A 639 28.39 -53.73 28.69
C ALA A 639 29.25 -54.02 27.45
N GLU A 640 28.63 -54.09 26.27
CA GLU A 640 29.31 -54.40 24.99
C GLU A 640 30.34 -53.32 24.63
N ASP A 641 29.92 -52.06 24.72
CA ASP A 641 30.74 -50.89 24.36
C ASP A 641 31.20 -50.13 25.60
N TYR A 642 31.64 -50.85 26.64
CA TYR A 642 32.13 -50.16 27.84
C TYR A 642 33.36 -49.31 27.51
N LYS A 643 33.16 -47.99 27.50
CA LYS A 643 34.21 -47.01 27.23
C LYS A 643 34.57 -46.28 28.52
N ASN A 644 35.86 -46.20 28.75
CA ASN A 644 36.42 -45.39 29.84
C ASN A 644 37.46 -44.37 29.30
N SER A 645 37.47 -44.17 27.98
CA SER A 645 38.26 -43.19 27.25
C SER A 645 37.35 -42.50 26.25
N PHE A 646 37.33 -41.17 26.24
CA PHE A 646 36.39 -40.36 25.45
C PHE A 646 37.14 -39.28 24.66
N ASP A 647 36.95 -39.26 23.33
CA ASP A 647 37.58 -38.27 22.45
C ASP A 647 36.94 -36.89 22.59
N VAL A 648 37.67 -35.99 23.24
CA VAL A 648 37.25 -34.62 23.51
C VAL A 648 37.97 -33.62 22.60
N SER A 649 38.54 -34.09 21.49
CA SER A 649 39.20 -33.23 20.51
C SER A 649 38.28 -32.10 20.05
N VAL A 650 38.81 -30.88 20.10
CA VAL A 650 38.15 -29.67 19.58
C VAL A 650 39.15 -28.94 18.70
N ASN A 651 38.67 -28.38 17.60
CA ASN A 651 39.49 -27.65 16.64
C ASN A 651 39.81 -26.24 17.19
N PHE A 652 40.63 -26.21 18.24
CA PHE A 652 41.07 -24.99 18.92
C PHE A 652 42.58 -25.07 19.22
N SER A 653 43.33 -24.02 18.86
CA SER A 653 44.80 -24.01 18.88
C SER A 653 45.43 -23.32 20.11
N GLY A 654 44.72 -23.25 21.24
CA GLY A 654 45.21 -22.66 22.50
C GLY A 654 45.14 -23.62 23.69
N PRO A 655 45.63 -23.18 24.88
CA PRO A 655 45.45 -23.92 26.13
C PRO A 655 43.96 -24.15 26.43
N LYS A 656 43.66 -25.31 27.03
CA LYS A 656 42.30 -25.76 27.31
C LYS A 656 42.21 -26.15 28.78
N THR A 657 41.10 -25.79 29.42
CA THR A 657 40.70 -26.36 30.71
C THR A 657 39.52 -27.30 30.52
N TYR A 658 39.50 -28.40 31.28
CA TYR A 658 38.49 -29.46 31.18
C TYR A 658 37.73 -29.57 32.49
N ARG A 659 36.40 -29.61 32.41
CA ARG A 659 35.53 -29.98 33.52
C ARG A 659 34.76 -31.23 33.14
N VAL A 660 34.93 -32.30 33.91
CA VAL A 660 34.32 -33.60 33.63
C VAL A 660 33.25 -33.87 34.68
N PHE A 661 32.07 -34.25 34.23
CA PHE A 661 30.94 -34.63 35.07
C PHE A 661 30.58 -36.08 34.78
N ILE A 662 30.36 -36.87 35.83
CA ILE A 662 29.80 -38.22 35.76
C ILE A 662 28.40 -38.16 36.38
N ASN A 663 27.37 -38.48 35.60
CA ASN A 663 25.96 -38.40 36.02
C ASN A 663 25.58 -37.04 36.62
N GLY A 664 26.11 -35.96 36.02
CA GLY A 664 25.88 -34.58 36.46
C GLY A 664 26.72 -34.11 37.65
N ALA A 665 27.47 -34.99 38.32
CA ALA A 665 28.40 -34.62 39.40
C ALA A 665 29.82 -34.39 38.84
N GLU A 666 30.41 -33.22 39.14
CA GLU A 666 31.78 -32.90 38.72
C GLU A 666 32.79 -33.82 39.42
N THR A 667 33.73 -34.37 38.66
CA THR A 667 34.76 -35.30 39.17
C THR A 667 36.15 -34.81 38.82
N SER A 668 37.09 -35.05 39.74
CA SER A 668 38.53 -34.88 39.51
C SER A 668 39.23 -36.21 39.18
N ALA A 669 38.50 -37.33 39.14
CA ALA A 669 39.03 -38.68 38.92
C ALA A 669 39.21 -38.99 37.42
N PHE A 670 39.91 -38.12 36.69
CA PHE A 670 40.19 -38.31 35.27
C PHE A 670 41.63 -37.91 34.91
N HIS A 671 42.09 -38.42 33.77
CA HIS A 671 43.35 -38.04 33.14
C HIS A 671 43.09 -37.61 31.69
N ILE A 672 43.83 -36.63 31.20
CA ILE A 672 43.85 -36.27 29.78
C ILE A 672 45.05 -36.96 29.13
N VAL A 673 44.80 -37.80 28.12
CA VAL A 673 45.83 -38.50 27.34
C VAL A 673 45.52 -38.28 25.87
N GLU A 674 46.37 -37.54 25.14
CA GLU A 674 46.22 -37.32 23.69
C GLU A 674 44.79 -36.90 23.27
N GLU A 675 44.25 -35.85 23.90
CA GLU A 675 42.89 -35.33 23.66
C GLU A 675 41.75 -36.30 24.02
N ASN A 676 42.03 -37.35 24.79
CA ASN A 676 41.03 -38.22 25.39
C ASN A 676 40.92 -37.98 26.90
N VAL A 677 39.68 -37.90 27.40
CA VAL A 677 39.39 -38.00 28.83
C VAL A 677 39.35 -39.47 29.20
N VAL A 678 40.27 -39.92 30.04
CA VAL A 678 40.36 -41.29 30.56
C VAL A 678 39.94 -41.32 32.03
N ILE A 679 38.95 -42.15 32.34
CA ILE A 679 38.43 -42.37 33.70
C ILE A 679 38.71 -43.83 34.05
N LEU A 680 39.16 -44.12 35.28
CA LEU A 680 39.39 -45.51 35.67
C LEU A 680 38.07 -46.27 35.81
N LYS A 681 38.03 -47.55 35.42
CA LYS A 681 36.78 -48.33 35.40
C LYS A 681 36.07 -48.40 36.75
N LYS A 682 36.84 -48.42 37.85
CA LYS A 682 36.31 -48.41 39.23
C LYS A 682 35.58 -47.11 39.59
N ASP A 683 35.91 -46.01 38.92
CA ASP A 683 35.37 -44.66 39.18
C ASP A 683 34.30 -44.27 38.14
N LEU A 684 34.02 -45.15 37.18
CA LEU A 684 33.03 -44.96 36.13
C LEU A 684 32.08 -46.17 36.08
N PRO A 685 31.01 -46.16 36.90
CA PRO A 685 29.97 -47.17 36.81
C PRO A 685 29.46 -47.28 35.37
N PRO A 686 29.07 -48.46 34.89
CA PRO A 686 28.41 -48.56 33.59
C PRO A 686 27.11 -47.74 33.57
N GLU A 687 26.61 -47.41 32.38
CA GLU A 687 25.50 -46.47 32.15
C GLU A 687 25.74 -45.03 32.61
N SER A 688 26.96 -44.67 33.01
CA SER A 688 27.24 -43.31 33.39
C SER A 688 27.21 -42.37 32.19
N GLU A 689 26.52 -41.24 32.33
CA GLU A 689 26.66 -40.10 31.43
C GLU A 689 27.95 -39.36 31.78
N VAL A 690 28.84 -39.24 30.80
CA VAL A 690 30.08 -38.47 30.93
C VAL A 690 29.94 -37.19 30.13
N LYS A 691 29.84 -36.06 30.82
CA LYS A 691 29.80 -34.74 30.19
C LYS A 691 31.15 -34.06 30.36
N VAL A 692 31.74 -33.61 29.27
CA VAL A 692 33.01 -32.88 29.27
C VAL A 692 32.76 -31.48 28.71
N ILE A 693 33.10 -30.47 29.52
CA ILE A 693 33.11 -29.08 29.10
C ILE A 693 34.57 -28.71 28.84
N VAL A 694 34.87 -28.32 27.59
CA VAL A 694 36.17 -27.82 27.17
C VAL A 694 36.09 -26.30 27.08
N HIS A 695 36.77 -25.63 28.00
CA HIS A 695 36.87 -24.17 28.01
C HIS A 695 38.17 -23.77 27.32
N PRO A 696 38.11 -22.99 26.22
CA PRO A 696 39.29 -22.40 25.61
C PRO A 696 39.80 -21.28 26.52
N ASP A 697 41.01 -21.42 27.07
CA ASP A 697 41.59 -20.36 27.89
C ASP A 697 41.92 -19.17 26.97
N VAL A 698 41.22 -18.05 27.19
CA VAL A 698 41.53 -16.78 26.53
C VAL A 698 42.79 -16.23 27.19
N ILE A 699 43.90 -16.22 26.45
CA ILE A 699 45.15 -15.56 26.88
C ILE A 699 44.97 -14.04 26.80
#